data_AF-A0ABD0SMM2-F1
#
_entry.id   AF-A0ABD0SMM2-F1
#
_cell.length_a   1.000
_cell.length_b   1.000
_cell.length_c   1.000
_cell.angle_alpha   90.00
_cell.angle_beta   90.00
_cell.angle_gamma   90.00
#
_symmetry.space_group_name_H-M   'P 1'
#
loop_
_entity.id
_entity.type
_entity.pdbx_description
1 polymer ?
#
loop_
_entity_poly.entity_id
_entity_poly.type
_entity_poly.pdbx_seq_one_letter_code
_entity_poly.pdbx_strand_id
1 'polypeptide(L)'
;MNQCINCGIATDRCNTIGRRSLEDEAILSIVREWVAPQTVNETDIICTSCWNQANSALNEENRPEEATVGHRRVCILCGRSLLRRVRSHQLRTGSVQDRRINEVVREWILPRTVAASSIICHSCWLRANRASRHFHSGPSTSAASTSAVSEQESQDVPIEQEPLTRHSPPPVVHQRASTIVLPDYFRPIETERRCFVEGCQRNERNRITLSMRKQLLKMYNYYVPPNNRLCDFHLTCTSWDFLNEITVNIINTFTANHIQDMLSLKDSDKNWLDFENIDSIEDHIFYHWVGFNKTQFTQILNEVPQFQNLKRGSTTLAVYLIKLRTGDSDDRLSSLLQIPSTTLSSLLGKARCLMFDYFVPQHLGLNHINRQQIIERNLLIPNELFGNHNGEIRPIIVLDGTYIYVQKSSNYKYQKKTYSLHKYQNLVKPFLIVCTDGYIVEVLGPYPATTSDADIINKEFTDESIYRKYFQSGDAFILDRGFRDSLPLLSACGYRTFVPGSLQEGESQLSTLEANKSRAVTICRWVVEAVNGRFKRDFKLLRQDYFNTASKNLMVHFEVAAALINAFHPPIVNRSDAQEILQLINRYMHVDNRLSNYVISNNLNRRRAQFQPIDVNRENVSDFPEMTFSELILVSLGTYQIKQARSYYGEHVRANGSYVIEVCREVDSDLLQELSTTETTWLLRGRIKSRHISNRIYFVYILVDSSLSGRDAIIQYCCNCIVGKRTVGCCAHTMSIIWYLGWARYQDNIVPPADNCMISLFGHCRQR
;
A
#
# COMPACT_ATOMS: atom_id res chain seq x y z
N MET A 1 -21.50 -33.69 5.29
CA MET A 1 -21.13 -33.07 3.98
C MET A 1 -21.54 -34.04 2.92
N ASN A 2 -22.26 -33.61 1.87
CA ASN A 2 -22.74 -34.54 0.85
C ASN A 2 -21.61 -34.82 -0.13
N GLN A 3 -20.82 -35.85 0.18
CA GLN A 3 -19.69 -36.31 -0.62
C GLN A 3 -20.04 -37.68 -1.22
N CYS A 4 -19.58 -37.93 -2.45
CA CYS A 4 -19.62 -39.26 -3.04
C CYS A 4 -18.81 -40.22 -2.16
N ILE A 5 -19.42 -41.32 -1.70
CA ILE A 5 -18.74 -42.25 -0.78
C ILE A 5 -17.53 -42.95 -1.41
N ASN A 6 -17.59 -43.28 -2.71
CA ASN A 6 -16.46 -43.79 -3.49
C ASN A 6 -15.36 -42.72 -3.73
N CYS A 7 -15.59 -41.71 -4.60
CA CYS A 7 -14.51 -40.79 -5.00
C CYS A 7 -14.33 -39.53 -4.13
N GLY A 8 -15.07 -39.39 -3.02
CA GLY A 8 -14.98 -38.28 -2.08
C GLY A 8 -15.44 -36.89 -2.59
N ILE A 9 -15.89 -36.77 -3.85
CA ILE A 9 -16.25 -35.47 -4.43
C ILE A 9 -17.51 -34.90 -3.79
N ALA A 10 -17.51 -33.61 -3.44
CA ALA A 10 -18.65 -32.94 -2.83
C ALA A 10 -19.71 -32.64 -3.91
N THR A 11 -20.82 -33.38 -3.87
CA THR A 11 -21.91 -33.31 -4.87
C THR A 11 -22.82 -32.11 -4.64
N ASP A 12 -22.82 -31.54 -3.43
CA ASP A 12 -23.55 -30.31 -3.05
C ASP A 12 -22.95 -29.01 -3.65
N ARG A 13 -21.73 -29.05 -4.21
CA ARG A 13 -21.03 -27.85 -4.70
C ARG A 13 -21.24 -27.55 -6.18
N CYS A 14 -21.82 -28.47 -6.97
CA CYS A 14 -21.94 -28.30 -8.41
C CYS A 14 -23.01 -29.22 -9.00
N ASN A 15 -24.09 -28.63 -9.53
CA ASN A 15 -25.25 -29.37 -10.06
C ASN A 15 -24.89 -30.34 -11.21
N THR A 16 -23.79 -30.10 -11.94
CA THR A 16 -23.37 -30.94 -13.08
C THR A 16 -22.69 -32.26 -12.67
N ILE A 17 -22.33 -32.44 -11.39
CA ILE A 17 -21.70 -33.69 -10.91
C ILE A 17 -22.74 -34.81 -10.77
N GLY A 18 -24.00 -34.42 -10.50
CA GLY A 18 -25.11 -35.32 -10.17
C GLY A 18 -24.91 -36.09 -8.86
N ARG A 19 -26.01 -36.58 -8.31
CA ARG A 19 -26.02 -37.43 -7.11
C ARG A 19 -27.08 -38.52 -7.27
N ARG A 20 -26.76 -39.72 -6.79
CA ARG A 20 -27.67 -40.86 -6.68
C ARG A 20 -27.47 -41.52 -5.32
N SER A 21 -28.56 -41.90 -4.69
CA SER A 21 -28.63 -42.81 -3.53
C SER A 21 -28.23 -44.23 -3.95
N LEU A 22 -27.97 -45.09 -2.97
CA LEU A 22 -27.63 -46.50 -3.17
C LEU A 22 -28.85 -47.40 -2.89
N GLU A 23 -29.98 -47.08 -3.53
CA GLU A 23 -31.25 -47.84 -3.43
C GLU A 23 -31.24 -49.16 -4.23
N ASP A 24 -30.27 -49.33 -5.13
CA ASP A 24 -30.07 -50.54 -5.92
C ASP A 24 -29.07 -51.47 -5.22
N GLU A 25 -29.52 -52.63 -4.73
CA GLU A 25 -28.69 -53.60 -4.00
C GLU A 25 -27.49 -54.13 -4.81
N ALA A 26 -27.60 -54.24 -6.14
CA ALA A 26 -26.50 -54.70 -6.98
C ALA A 26 -25.38 -53.64 -7.04
N ILE A 27 -25.77 -52.36 -7.18
CA ILE A 27 -24.84 -51.22 -7.12
C ILE A 27 -24.28 -51.03 -5.70
N LEU A 28 -25.12 -51.18 -4.66
CA LEU A 28 -24.73 -51.08 -3.26
C LEU A 28 -23.70 -52.14 -2.87
N SER A 29 -23.87 -53.38 -3.34
CA SER A 29 -22.90 -54.48 -3.15
C SER A 29 -21.53 -54.15 -3.76
N ILE A 30 -21.48 -53.70 -5.02
CA ILE A 30 -20.23 -53.27 -5.68
C ILE A 30 -19.58 -52.10 -4.95
N VAL A 31 -20.36 -51.11 -4.51
CA VAL A 31 -19.82 -49.94 -3.79
C VAL A 31 -19.31 -50.33 -2.40
N ARG A 32 -19.94 -51.29 -1.71
CA ARG A 32 -19.45 -51.89 -0.46
C ARG A 32 -18.09 -52.58 -0.65
N GLU A 33 -17.90 -53.35 -1.73
CA GLU A 33 -16.57 -53.91 -2.08
C GLU A 33 -15.53 -52.80 -2.32
N TRP A 34 -15.89 -51.76 -3.07
CA TRP A 34 -14.95 -50.70 -3.47
C TRP A 34 -14.45 -49.79 -2.35
N VAL A 35 -15.21 -49.62 -1.26
CA VAL A 35 -14.82 -48.73 -0.15
C VAL A 35 -14.53 -49.46 1.16
N ALA A 36 -14.52 -50.80 1.14
CA ALA A 36 -14.13 -51.61 2.30
C ALA A 36 -12.77 -51.14 2.89
N PRO A 37 -12.63 -51.00 4.22
CA PRO A 37 -13.54 -51.46 5.28
C PRO A 37 -14.60 -50.44 5.73
N GLN A 38 -14.85 -49.37 4.97
CA GLN A 38 -15.85 -48.36 5.34
C GLN A 38 -17.28 -48.92 5.20
N THR A 39 -18.12 -48.70 6.22
CA THR A 39 -19.55 -49.06 6.16
C THR A 39 -20.32 -48.17 5.18
N VAL A 40 -21.23 -48.77 4.41
CA VAL A 40 -22.06 -48.12 3.40
C VAL A 40 -23.52 -48.55 3.54
N ASN A 41 -24.41 -47.56 3.60
CA ASN A 41 -25.86 -47.72 3.72
C ASN A 41 -26.58 -47.22 2.46
N GLU A 42 -27.84 -47.59 2.26
CA GLU A 42 -28.69 -47.15 1.14
C GLU A 42 -28.81 -45.61 1.04
N THR A 43 -28.74 -44.93 2.19
CA THR A 43 -28.80 -43.47 2.31
C THR A 43 -27.50 -42.75 1.95
N ASP A 44 -26.40 -43.48 1.73
CA ASP A 44 -25.16 -42.91 1.21
C ASP A 44 -25.29 -42.55 -0.28
N ILE A 45 -24.48 -41.59 -0.69
CA ILE A 45 -24.58 -40.96 -2.00
C ILE A 45 -23.34 -41.28 -2.84
N ILE A 46 -23.54 -41.60 -4.12
CA ILE A 46 -22.48 -41.56 -5.14
C ILE A 46 -22.75 -40.50 -6.21
N CYS A 47 -21.69 -39.97 -6.82
CA CYS A 47 -21.81 -39.08 -7.98
C CYS A 47 -22.10 -39.90 -9.24
N THR A 48 -22.72 -39.28 -10.26
CA THR A 48 -23.11 -39.96 -11.50
C THR A 48 -21.94 -40.71 -12.17
N SER A 49 -20.72 -40.16 -12.13
CA SER A 49 -19.55 -40.83 -12.70
C SER A 49 -19.16 -42.15 -11.99
N CYS A 50 -19.38 -42.27 -10.67
CA CYS A 50 -19.16 -43.52 -9.94
C CYS A 50 -20.34 -44.49 -10.14
N TRP A 51 -21.57 -43.96 -10.26
CA TRP A 51 -22.75 -44.80 -10.54
C TRP A 51 -22.64 -45.44 -11.93
N ASN A 52 -22.24 -44.68 -12.95
CA ASN A 52 -22.00 -45.22 -14.30
C ASN A 52 -20.93 -46.32 -14.27
N GLN A 53 -19.84 -46.14 -13.51
CA GLN A 53 -18.78 -47.15 -13.37
C GLN A 53 -19.28 -48.42 -12.68
N ALA A 54 -20.06 -48.31 -11.60
CA ALA A 54 -20.64 -49.47 -10.92
C ALA A 54 -21.64 -50.20 -11.82
N ASN A 55 -22.44 -49.45 -12.58
CA ASN A 55 -23.40 -49.99 -13.54
C ASN A 55 -22.72 -50.65 -14.76
N SER A 56 -21.55 -50.19 -15.18
CA SER A 56 -20.72 -50.90 -16.17
C SER A 56 -20.14 -52.20 -15.61
N ALA A 57 -19.65 -52.18 -14.37
CA ALA A 57 -19.08 -53.36 -13.70
C ALA A 57 -20.10 -54.49 -13.40
N LEU A 58 -21.41 -54.22 -13.51
CA LEU A 58 -22.46 -55.27 -13.51
C LEU A 58 -22.54 -56.06 -14.83
N ASN A 59 -22.00 -55.53 -15.93
CA ASN A 59 -22.18 -56.07 -17.29
C ASN A 59 -20.89 -56.67 -17.90
N GLU A 60 -19.77 -56.67 -17.17
CA GLU A 60 -18.49 -57.20 -17.63
C GLU A 60 -18.18 -58.54 -16.94
N GLU A 61 -17.97 -59.61 -17.71
CA GLU A 61 -17.62 -60.95 -17.18
C GLU A 61 -16.24 -60.98 -16.48
N ASN A 62 -15.37 -60.01 -16.79
CA ASN A 62 -14.08 -59.82 -16.14
C ASN A 62 -14.10 -58.54 -15.27
N ARG A 63 -14.41 -58.69 -13.97
CA ARG A 63 -14.31 -57.58 -13.01
C ARG A 63 -12.86 -57.05 -12.94
N PRO A 64 -12.62 -55.73 -13.01
CA PRO A 64 -11.29 -55.17 -12.82
C PRO A 64 -10.81 -55.33 -11.36
N GLU A 65 -9.55 -55.72 -11.17
CA GLU A 65 -8.94 -56.01 -9.86
C GLU A 65 -8.80 -54.77 -8.94
N GLU A 66 -8.88 -53.55 -9.49
CA GLU A 66 -8.82 -52.29 -8.72
C GLU A 66 -10.14 -51.49 -8.78
N ALA A 67 -10.56 -50.95 -7.65
CA ALA A 67 -11.76 -50.13 -7.53
C ALA A 67 -11.69 -48.87 -8.42
N THR A 68 -12.64 -48.73 -9.36
CA THR A 68 -12.67 -47.56 -10.24
C THR A 68 -13.29 -46.34 -9.56
N VAL A 69 -12.52 -45.23 -9.52
CA VAL A 69 -12.95 -43.95 -8.96
C VAL A 69 -13.35 -42.97 -10.06
N GLY A 70 -14.55 -42.41 -9.97
CA GLY A 70 -15.06 -41.45 -10.97
C GLY A 70 -14.27 -40.14 -11.03
N HIS A 71 -13.66 -39.71 -9.92
CA HIS A 71 -12.88 -38.48 -9.84
C HIS A 71 -11.53 -38.68 -9.14
N ARG A 72 -10.43 -38.68 -9.91
CA ARG A 72 -9.07 -39.01 -9.42
C ARG A 72 -8.34 -37.89 -8.67
N ARG A 73 -8.72 -36.62 -8.83
CA ARG A 73 -8.04 -35.46 -8.18
C ARG A 73 -9.02 -34.68 -7.30
N VAL A 74 -9.34 -35.23 -6.13
CA VAL A 74 -10.27 -34.65 -5.15
C VAL A 74 -9.55 -34.39 -3.83
N CYS A 75 -9.89 -33.29 -3.16
CA CYS A 75 -9.41 -33.01 -1.80
C CYS A 75 -10.14 -33.90 -0.77
N ILE A 76 -9.44 -34.87 -0.17
CA ILE A 76 -10.05 -35.85 0.76
C ILE A 76 -10.78 -35.20 1.96
N LEU A 77 -10.34 -34.02 2.40
CA LEU A 77 -10.96 -33.30 3.54
C LEU A 77 -12.24 -32.51 3.18
N CYS A 78 -12.39 -32.01 1.94
CA CYS A 78 -13.50 -31.09 1.61
C CYS A 78 -14.25 -31.39 0.30
N GLY A 79 -13.88 -32.48 -0.39
CA GLY A 79 -14.49 -32.98 -1.61
C GLY A 79 -14.36 -32.06 -2.84
N ARG A 80 -13.49 -31.04 -2.81
CA ARG A 80 -13.29 -30.15 -3.95
C ARG A 80 -12.38 -30.79 -5.00
N SER A 81 -12.78 -30.73 -6.28
CA SER A 81 -11.90 -31.06 -7.41
C SER A 81 -10.66 -30.16 -7.45
N LEU A 82 -9.53 -30.78 -7.76
CA LEU A 82 -8.20 -30.16 -7.82
C LEU A 82 -7.66 -30.01 -9.26
N LEU A 83 -8.42 -30.46 -10.28
CA LEU A 83 -7.99 -30.47 -11.69
C LEU A 83 -7.54 -29.09 -12.23
N ARG A 84 -8.11 -28.00 -11.72
CA ARG A 84 -7.80 -26.61 -12.13
C ARG A 84 -7.02 -25.81 -11.08
N ARG A 85 -6.32 -26.44 -10.12
CA ARG A 85 -5.62 -25.73 -9.03
C ARG A 85 -4.11 -25.98 -9.03
N VAL A 86 -3.34 -24.89 -9.05
CA VAL A 86 -1.87 -24.87 -9.10
C VAL A 86 -1.21 -25.34 -7.79
N ARG A 87 -1.89 -25.25 -6.63
CA ARG A 87 -1.33 -25.62 -5.31
C ARG A 87 -2.22 -26.63 -4.57
N SER A 88 -1.71 -27.86 -4.46
CA SER A 88 -2.26 -28.96 -3.68
C SER A 88 -1.12 -29.72 -2.96
N HIS A 89 -1.45 -30.41 -1.87
CA HIS A 89 -0.48 -31.05 -0.99
C HIS A 89 -0.80 -32.54 -0.87
N GLN A 90 0.14 -33.41 -1.21
CA GLN A 90 0.03 -34.85 -1.01
C GLN A 90 0.31 -35.18 0.46
N LEU A 91 -0.47 -36.06 1.08
CA LEU A 91 -0.29 -36.49 2.47
C LEU A 91 0.85 -37.51 2.59
N ARG A 92 2.09 -37.00 2.54
CA ARG A 92 3.32 -37.79 2.72
C ARG A 92 3.63 -38.00 4.22
N THR A 93 4.57 -38.91 4.52
CA THR A 93 5.00 -39.27 5.89
C THR A 93 6.44 -38.85 6.23
N GLY A 94 7.07 -38.06 5.35
CA GLY A 94 8.49 -37.70 5.42
C GLY A 94 8.88 -36.93 6.67
N SER A 95 8.39 -35.69 6.82
CA SER A 95 8.76 -34.83 7.96
C SER A 95 7.88 -35.08 9.20
N VAL A 96 8.38 -34.71 10.38
CA VAL A 96 7.60 -34.74 11.63
C VAL A 96 6.34 -33.87 11.53
N GLN A 97 6.42 -32.74 10.81
CA GLN A 97 5.27 -31.87 10.56
C GLN A 97 4.22 -32.55 9.66
N ASP A 98 4.65 -33.25 8.61
CA ASP A 98 3.73 -33.98 7.72
C ASP A 98 3.02 -35.12 8.47
N ARG A 99 3.70 -35.83 9.37
CA ARG A 99 3.08 -36.88 10.21
C ARG A 99 1.96 -36.32 11.08
N ARG A 100 2.22 -35.24 11.83
CA ARG A 100 1.20 -34.56 12.65
C ARG A 100 0.05 -33.99 11.82
N ILE A 101 0.31 -33.51 10.60
CA ILE A 101 -0.73 -33.08 9.67
C ILE A 101 -1.57 -34.28 9.19
N ASN A 102 -0.94 -35.43 8.94
CA ASN A 102 -1.62 -36.66 8.52
C ASN A 102 -2.49 -37.24 9.65
N GLU A 103 -2.00 -37.24 10.89
CA GLU A 103 -2.75 -37.61 12.11
C GLU A 103 -4.02 -36.75 12.27
N VAL A 104 -3.88 -35.42 12.22
CA VAL A 104 -5.02 -34.48 12.24
C VAL A 104 -6.00 -34.74 11.11
N VAL A 105 -5.51 -35.02 9.90
CA VAL A 105 -6.39 -35.27 8.75
C VAL A 105 -7.12 -36.60 8.88
N ARG A 106 -6.47 -37.67 9.36
CA ARG A 106 -7.10 -38.96 9.66
C ARG A 106 -8.27 -38.78 10.62
N GLU A 107 -8.02 -38.14 11.76
CA GLU A 107 -9.05 -37.83 12.77
C GLU A 107 -10.24 -37.08 12.16
N TRP A 108 -9.98 -36.09 11.31
CA TRP A 108 -11.01 -35.27 10.67
C TRP A 108 -11.80 -35.94 9.55
N ILE A 109 -11.39 -37.13 9.06
CA ILE A 109 -12.10 -37.83 7.99
C ILE A 109 -12.72 -39.16 8.40
N LEU A 110 -12.50 -39.62 9.64
CA LEU A 110 -13.14 -40.80 10.22
C LEU A 110 -14.66 -40.80 9.93
N PRO A 111 -15.25 -41.94 9.52
CA PRO A 111 -14.65 -43.29 9.45
C PRO A 111 -13.81 -43.59 8.19
N ARG A 112 -13.56 -42.61 7.32
CA ARG A 112 -12.85 -42.81 6.04
C ARG A 112 -11.34 -42.91 6.24
N THR A 113 -10.66 -43.67 5.39
CA THR A 113 -9.21 -43.91 5.48
C THR A 113 -8.40 -42.98 4.56
N VAL A 114 -7.13 -42.73 4.90
CA VAL A 114 -6.19 -41.95 4.07
C VAL A 114 -5.35 -42.90 3.22
N ALA A 115 -5.67 -43.01 1.92
CA ALA A 115 -4.84 -43.74 0.94
C ALA A 115 -3.50 -43.03 0.68
N ALA A 116 -2.46 -43.76 0.26
CA ALA A 116 -1.12 -43.22 -0.02
C ALA A 116 -1.07 -42.14 -1.13
N SER A 117 -2.05 -42.17 -2.05
CA SER A 117 -2.25 -41.19 -3.11
C SER A 117 -3.06 -39.96 -2.67
N SER A 118 -3.50 -39.86 -1.41
CA SER A 118 -4.39 -38.81 -0.93
C SER A 118 -3.81 -37.41 -1.04
N ILE A 119 -4.63 -36.48 -1.54
CA ILE A 119 -4.28 -35.08 -1.74
C ILE A 119 -5.26 -34.19 -0.99
N ILE A 120 -4.77 -33.11 -0.38
CA ILE A 120 -5.59 -32.02 0.16
C ILE A 120 -5.31 -30.69 -0.58
N CYS A 121 -6.33 -29.84 -0.67
CA CYS A 121 -6.16 -28.49 -1.22
C CYS A 121 -5.35 -27.61 -0.25
N HIS A 122 -4.66 -26.60 -0.76
CA HIS A 122 -3.82 -25.72 0.07
C HIS A 122 -4.56 -25.09 1.27
N SER A 123 -5.84 -24.71 1.11
CA SER A 123 -6.66 -24.18 2.22
C SER A 123 -6.94 -25.22 3.31
N CYS A 124 -7.11 -26.49 2.93
CA CYS A 124 -7.26 -27.61 3.87
C CYS A 124 -5.94 -27.92 4.57
N TRP A 125 -4.81 -27.90 3.85
CA TRP A 125 -3.47 -28.05 4.42
C TRP A 125 -3.16 -26.94 5.45
N LEU A 126 -3.46 -25.68 5.14
CA LEU A 126 -3.33 -24.56 6.09
C LEU A 126 -4.25 -24.68 7.31
N ARG A 127 -5.34 -25.47 7.24
CA ARG A 127 -6.20 -25.75 8.38
C ARG A 127 -5.61 -26.88 9.24
N ALA A 128 -5.20 -27.98 8.61
CA ALA A 128 -4.58 -29.12 9.29
C ALA A 128 -3.25 -28.73 9.96
N ASN A 129 -2.38 -27.98 9.27
CA ASN A 129 -1.10 -27.48 9.80
C ASN A 129 -1.27 -26.55 11.02
N ARG A 130 -2.38 -25.82 11.12
CA ARG A 130 -2.68 -25.03 12.34
C ARG A 130 -3.12 -25.93 13.49
N ALA A 131 -4.00 -26.90 13.23
CA ALA A 131 -4.44 -27.85 14.24
C ALA A 131 -3.32 -28.79 14.73
N SER A 132 -2.39 -29.19 13.85
CA SER A 132 -1.26 -30.08 14.17
C SER A 132 -0.24 -29.49 15.16
N ARG A 133 -0.36 -28.21 15.50
CA ARG A 133 0.43 -27.55 16.55
C ARG A 133 -0.11 -27.80 17.97
N HIS A 134 -1.36 -28.24 18.08
CA HIS A 134 -2.07 -28.44 19.35
C HIS A 134 -2.69 -29.84 19.47
N PHE A 135 -2.49 -30.70 18.47
CA PHE A 135 -3.01 -32.06 18.44
C PHE A 135 -2.24 -32.96 19.41
N HIS A 136 -2.91 -33.40 20.47
CA HIS A 136 -2.42 -34.38 21.44
C HIS A 136 -3.27 -35.64 21.27
N SER A 137 -2.64 -36.77 20.98
CA SER A 137 -3.34 -38.04 20.79
C SER A 137 -3.69 -38.67 22.14
N GLY A 138 -4.95 -38.60 22.54
CA GLY A 138 -5.51 -39.26 23.72
C GLY A 138 -7.04 -39.07 23.78
N PRO A 139 -7.80 -40.04 24.33
CA PRO A 139 -9.25 -39.93 24.38
C PRO A 139 -9.70 -38.88 25.42
N SER A 140 -10.49 -37.92 24.98
CA SER A 140 -11.10 -36.92 25.87
C SER A 140 -12.27 -37.50 26.65
N THR A 141 -12.18 -37.54 27.98
CA THR A 141 -13.34 -37.66 28.87
C THR A 141 -13.38 -36.48 29.84
N SER A 142 -14.46 -35.70 29.73
CA SER A 142 -14.73 -34.56 30.60
C SER A 142 -15.63 -34.97 31.77
N ALA A 143 -15.12 -34.86 33.00
CA ALA A 143 -15.93 -34.85 34.22
C ALA A 143 -15.22 -34.02 35.30
N ALA A 144 -15.99 -33.31 36.13
CA ALA A 144 -15.47 -32.44 37.18
C ALA A 144 -15.42 -33.14 38.54
N SER A 145 -14.36 -32.93 39.32
CA SER A 145 -14.40 -33.05 40.79
C SER A 145 -13.28 -32.24 41.44
N THR A 146 -13.58 -31.58 42.56
CA THR A 146 -12.64 -30.91 43.46
C THR A 146 -11.98 -31.89 44.43
N SER A 147 -10.67 -31.77 44.67
CA SER A 147 -9.98 -32.25 45.90
C SER A 147 -8.61 -31.55 46.04
N ALA A 148 -8.01 -31.61 47.23
CA ALA A 148 -6.89 -30.76 47.65
C ALA A 148 -5.61 -31.54 48.05
N VAL A 149 -4.48 -30.82 48.09
CA VAL A 149 -3.30 -30.97 48.98
C VAL A 149 -2.67 -32.37 49.18
N SER A 150 -1.37 -32.51 48.86
CA SER A 150 -0.28 -32.80 49.82
C SER A 150 1.09 -33.06 49.15
N GLU A 151 2.17 -33.06 49.94
CA GLU A 151 3.58 -33.17 49.54
C GLU A 151 4.21 -34.54 49.89
N GLN A 152 5.42 -34.77 49.33
CA GLN A 152 6.56 -35.53 49.87
C GLN A 152 6.66 -37.08 49.86
N GLU A 153 7.88 -37.50 49.44
CA GLU A 153 8.77 -38.57 49.96
C GLU A 153 8.50 -40.07 49.76
N SER A 154 9.57 -40.79 49.34
CA SER A 154 10.03 -42.02 50.03
C SER A 154 11.46 -42.46 49.64
N GLN A 155 12.09 -43.12 50.61
CA GLN A 155 13.49 -43.55 50.71
C GLN A 155 13.52 -44.84 51.59
N ASP A 156 14.47 -45.78 51.56
CA ASP A 156 15.68 -45.97 50.73
C ASP A 156 16.21 -47.43 50.87
N VAL A 157 17.30 -47.79 50.16
CA VAL A 157 18.36 -48.75 50.64
C VAL A 157 17.97 -50.26 50.76
N PRO A 158 18.86 -51.26 50.44
CA PRO A 158 19.99 -51.71 51.29
C PRO A 158 21.39 -51.84 50.61
N ILE A 159 22.42 -51.96 51.46
CA ILE A 159 23.87 -52.02 51.20
C ILE A 159 24.48 -53.31 51.82
N GLU A 160 25.72 -53.67 51.44
CA GLU A 160 26.80 -54.44 52.15
C GLU A 160 27.39 -55.61 51.29
N GLN A 161 28.69 -55.95 51.27
CA GLN A 161 29.96 -55.40 51.83
C GLN A 161 31.19 -55.99 51.05
N GLU A 162 32.25 -55.18 50.80
CA GLU A 162 33.73 -55.44 50.72
C GLU A 162 34.39 -56.69 50.05
N PRO A 163 35.74 -56.77 49.78
CA PRO A 163 36.86 -55.88 50.18
C PRO A 163 37.87 -55.43 49.08
N LEU A 164 38.89 -54.67 49.52
CA LEU A 164 39.94 -53.96 48.77
C LEU A 164 40.99 -54.81 48.03
N THR A 165 41.53 -54.27 46.92
CA THR A 165 42.93 -54.51 46.47
C THR A 165 43.57 -53.24 45.89
N ARG A 166 44.88 -53.05 46.14
CA ARG A 166 45.67 -51.90 45.66
C ARG A 166 46.35 -52.22 44.33
N HIS A 167 46.16 -51.39 43.30
CA HIS A 167 47.05 -51.35 42.13
C HIS A 167 47.37 -49.91 41.72
N SER A 168 48.62 -49.71 41.26
CA SER A 168 49.25 -48.43 40.97
C SER A 168 48.65 -47.71 39.76
N PRO A 169 48.72 -46.36 39.68
CA PRO A 169 48.16 -45.63 38.54
C PRO A 169 49.00 -45.81 37.27
N PRO A 170 48.38 -46.01 36.08
CA PRO A 170 49.05 -45.82 34.80
C PRO A 170 49.28 -44.32 34.52
N PRO A 171 50.26 -43.95 33.67
CA PRO A 171 50.69 -42.57 33.50
C PRO A 171 49.63 -41.71 32.78
N VAL A 172 49.47 -40.47 33.25
CA VAL A 172 48.58 -39.47 32.65
C VAL A 172 49.13 -39.03 31.29
N VAL A 173 48.45 -39.44 30.21
CA VAL A 173 48.65 -38.85 28.89
C VAL A 173 47.85 -37.54 28.82
N HIS A 174 48.54 -36.40 28.83
CA HIS A 174 47.92 -35.10 28.60
C HIS A 174 47.33 -35.04 27.18
N GLN A 175 46.01 -35.14 27.06
CA GLN A 175 45.30 -34.77 25.84
C GLN A 175 45.50 -33.26 25.60
N ARG A 176 46.29 -32.90 24.59
CA ARG A 176 46.37 -31.52 24.10
C ARG A 176 45.00 -31.13 23.55
N ALA A 177 44.44 -30.03 24.06
CA ALA A 177 43.22 -29.46 23.51
C ALA A 177 43.40 -29.15 22.01
N SER A 178 42.44 -29.55 21.18
CA SER A 178 42.46 -29.27 19.75
C SER A 178 42.31 -27.76 19.50
N THR A 179 43.27 -27.19 18.79
CA THR A 179 43.28 -25.77 18.40
C THR A 179 43.02 -25.61 16.91
N ILE A 180 42.15 -24.67 16.54
CA ILE A 180 41.84 -24.29 15.17
C ILE A 180 42.60 -23.01 14.83
N VAL A 181 43.25 -22.95 13.67
CA VAL A 181 43.85 -21.71 13.14
C VAL A 181 42.78 -20.93 12.37
N LEU A 182 42.61 -19.63 12.67
CA LEU A 182 41.79 -18.71 11.88
C LEU A 182 42.71 -17.60 11.33
N PRO A 183 43.07 -17.60 10.04
CA PRO A 183 44.09 -16.69 9.50
C PRO A 183 43.79 -15.20 9.71
N ASP A 184 42.53 -14.81 9.53
CA ASP A 184 42.08 -13.41 9.59
C ASP A 184 41.58 -12.97 10.98
N TYR A 185 41.72 -13.82 12.00
CA TYR A 185 41.25 -13.56 13.36
C TYR A 185 42.36 -13.70 14.39
N PHE A 186 42.30 -12.82 15.36
CA PHE A 186 43.42 -12.52 16.23
C PHE A 186 42.99 -12.47 17.69
N ARG A 187 43.87 -12.87 18.61
CA ARG A 187 43.62 -12.75 20.06
C ARG A 187 44.90 -12.48 20.86
N PRO A 188 44.79 -11.85 22.04
CA PRO A 188 45.92 -11.70 22.95
C PRO A 188 46.21 -13.03 23.68
N ILE A 189 47.39 -13.07 24.30
CA ILE A 189 47.69 -14.05 25.35
C ILE A 189 46.67 -13.87 26.50
N GLU A 190 46.11 -14.97 26.99
CA GLU A 190 45.22 -14.94 28.16
C GLU A 190 46.00 -14.57 29.42
N THR A 191 45.60 -13.48 30.07
CA THR A 191 46.26 -13.03 31.29
C THR A 191 45.32 -12.19 32.15
N GLU A 192 45.20 -12.57 33.42
CA GLU A 192 44.55 -11.76 34.44
C GLU A 192 45.51 -10.78 35.13
N ARG A 193 46.83 -11.03 35.00
CA ARG A 193 47.87 -10.36 35.80
C ARG A 193 48.35 -9.04 35.20
N ARG A 194 48.08 -8.79 33.91
CA ARG A 194 48.46 -7.55 33.21
C ARG A 194 47.36 -7.06 32.27
N CYS A 195 47.46 -5.79 31.88
CA CYS A 195 46.76 -5.26 30.73
C CYS A 195 47.07 -6.13 29.50
N PHE A 196 46.07 -6.47 28.68
CA PHE A 196 46.29 -7.35 27.51
C PHE A 196 47.02 -6.65 26.36
N VAL A 197 47.01 -5.32 26.31
CA VAL A 197 47.76 -4.53 25.32
C VAL A 197 49.25 -4.70 25.60
N GLU A 198 49.99 -5.13 24.58
CA GLU A 198 51.43 -5.39 24.69
C GLU A 198 52.21 -4.11 25.04
N GLY A 199 53.35 -4.27 25.75
CA GLY A 199 54.16 -3.16 26.25
C GLY A 199 53.54 -2.35 27.39
N CYS A 200 52.26 -2.56 27.75
CA CYS A 200 51.61 -1.78 28.80
C CYS A 200 52.11 -2.13 30.21
N GLN A 201 52.87 -1.24 30.83
CA GLN A 201 53.43 -1.39 32.19
C GLN A 201 52.51 -0.88 33.32
N ARG A 202 51.28 -0.45 33.01
CA ARG A 202 50.36 0.08 34.05
C ARG A 202 49.79 -1.04 34.92
N ASN A 203 49.35 -0.70 36.13
CA ASN A 203 48.98 -1.68 37.17
C ASN A 203 47.49 -1.97 37.30
N GLU A 204 46.61 -1.19 36.66
CA GLU A 204 45.15 -1.33 36.81
C GLU A 204 44.61 -2.54 36.02
N ARG A 205 43.59 -3.22 36.56
CA ARG A 205 43.14 -4.54 36.09
C ARG A 205 41.61 -4.60 35.92
N ASN A 206 41.06 -3.69 35.13
CA ASN A 206 39.62 -3.66 34.84
C ASN A 206 39.19 -4.88 34.02
N ARG A 207 37.96 -5.34 34.28
CA ARG A 207 37.29 -6.33 33.42
C ARG A 207 36.84 -5.66 32.12
N ILE A 208 37.02 -6.37 31.02
CA ILE A 208 36.64 -5.91 29.68
C ILE A 208 35.14 -6.11 29.50
N THR A 209 34.41 -5.04 29.13
CA THR A 209 32.96 -5.12 28.98
C THR A 209 32.55 -5.98 27.79
N LEU A 210 31.37 -6.61 27.86
CA LEU A 210 30.84 -7.42 26.75
C LEU A 210 30.71 -6.61 25.45
N SER A 211 30.35 -5.32 25.56
CA SER A 211 30.26 -4.41 24.41
C SER A 211 31.62 -4.25 23.71
N MET A 212 32.67 -3.98 24.47
CA MET A 212 34.01 -3.80 23.92
C MET A 212 34.57 -5.10 23.32
N ARG A 213 34.29 -6.26 23.93
CA ARG A 213 34.62 -7.58 23.35
C ARG A 213 33.92 -7.82 22.01
N LYS A 214 32.63 -7.42 21.87
CA LYS A 214 31.90 -7.48 20.59
C LYS A 214 32.47 -6.50 19.56
N GLN A 215 32.78 -5.26 19.95
CA GLN A 215 33.33 -4.22 19.08
C GLN A 215 34.69 -4.64 18.49
N LEU A 216 35.62 -5.11 19.33
CA LEU A 216 36.94 -5.58 18.89
C LEU A 216 36.84 -6.75 17.90
N LEU A 217 35.93 -7.71 18.16
CA LEU A 217 35.69 -8.83 17.26
C LEU A 217 35.00 -8.43 15.94
N LYS A 218 34.11 -7.42 15.96
CA LYS A 218 33.31 -7.00 14.78
C LYS A 218 34.06 -6.03 13.87
N MET A 219 34.89 -5.14 14.43
CA MET A 219 35.58 -4.07 13.68
C MET A 219 37.03 -4.41 13.33
N TYR A 220 37.71 -5.21 14.15
CA TYR A 220 39.16 -5.48 14.04
C TYR A 220 39.50 -6.98 13.97
N ASN A 221 38.50 -7.85 13.80
CA ASN A 221 38.61 -9.32 13.93
C ASN A 221 39.34 -9.82 15.19
N TYR A 222 39.40 -8.97 16.24
CA TYR A 222 40.23 -9.19 17.41
C TYR A 222 39.40 -9.73 18.57
N TYR A 223 39.42 -11.05 18.76
CA TYR A 223 38.77 -11.73 19.87
C TYR A 223 39.56 -11.55 21.16
N VAL A 224 38.93 -11.01 22.20
CA VAL A 224 39.54 -10.94 23.54
C VAL A 224 38.85 -11.93 24.48
N PRO A 225 39.57 -12.94 25.03
CA PRO A 225 39.01 -13.87 26.02
C PRO A 225 38.47 -13.18 27.28
N PRO A 226 37.50 -13.78 28.00
CA PRO A 226 36.80 -13.13 29.12
C PRO A 226 37.71 -12.85 30.34
N ASN A 227 38.81 -13.59 30.47
CA ASN A 227 39.74 -13.49 31.60
C ASN A 227 40.78 -12.38 31.43
N ASN A 228 40.90 -11.77 30.25
CA ASN A 228 41.81 -10.66 30.03
C ASN A 228 41.40 -9.40 30.84
N ARG A 229 42.39 -8.56 31.15
CA ARG A 229 42.21 -7.30 31.89
C ARG A 229 42.76 -6.12 31.11
N LEU A 230 42.32 -4.91 31.46
CA LEU A 230 42.70 -3.66 30.80
C LEU A 230 42.98 -2.56 31.82
N CYS A 231 43.93 -1.67 31.54
CA CYS A 231 44.18 -0.48 32.36
C CYS A 231 43.20 0.66 32.05
N ASP A 232 43.08 1.63 32.95
CA ASP A 232 42.13 2.77 32.79
C ASP A 232 42.33 3.52 31.48
N PHE A 233 43.58 3.77 31.09
CA PHE A 233 43.93 4.50 29.87
C PHE A 233 43.46 3.81 28.59
N HIS A 234 43.59 2.49 28.49
CA HIS A 234 43.09 1.75 27.34
C HIS A 234 41.58 1.48 27.42
N LEU A 235 41.00 1.50 28.62
CA LEU A 235 39.54 1.43 28.82
C LEU A 235 38.83 2.68 28.29
N THR A 236 39.49 3.85 28.30
CA THR A 236 39.00 5.12 27.75
C THR A 236 39.44 5.38 26.30
N CYS A 237 40.02 4.39 25.61
CA CYS A 237 40.56 4.59 24.26
C CYS A 237 39.46 4.61 23.19
N THR A 238 39.46 5.63 22.33
CA THR A 238 38.41 5.88 21.32
C THR A 238 38.67 5.22 19.96
N SER A 239 39.91 4.83 19.67
CA SER A 239 40.30 4.08 18.47
C SER A 239 41.20 2.90 18.86
N TRP A 240 41.07 1.80 18.12
CA TRP A 240 41.92 0.61 18.26
C TRP A 240 42.68 0.30 16.97
N ASP A 241 42.89 1.31 16.11
CA ASP A 241 43.48 1.12 14.77
C ASP A 241 44.90 0.54 14.81
N PHE A 242 45.63 0.77 15.91
CA PHE A 242 46.93 0.14 16.18
C PHE A 242 46.87 -1.40 16.16
N LEU A 243 45.71 -2.03 16.44
CA LEU A 243 45.55 -3.49 16.34
C LEU A 243 45.74 -4.01 14.91
N ASN A 244 45.53 -3.18 13.89
CA ASN A 244 45.76 -3.54 12.48
C ASN A 244 47.25 -3.51 12.10
N GLU A 245 48.10 -2.85 12.90
CA GLU A 245 49.54 -2.67 12.64
C GLU A 245 50.42 -3.64 13.43
N ILE A 246 49.86 -4.36 14.41
CA ILE A 246 50.62 -5.32 15.23
C ILE A 246 51.00 -6.56 14.41
N THR A 247 52.30 -6.78 14.24
CA THR A 247 52.89 -7.94 13.54
C THR A 247 53.56 -8.94 14.48
N VAL A 248 53.53 -8.70 15.80
CA VAL A 248 54.23 -9.50 16.83
C VAL A 248 53.24 -9.94 17.92
N ASN A 249 53.40 -11.15 18.46
CA ASN A 249 52.64 -11.70 19.59
C ASN A 249 51.11 -11.77 19.49
N ILE A 250 50.55 -11.72 18.28
CA ILE A 250 49.16 -12.10 18.03
C ILE A 250 49.04 -13.61 17.90
N ILE A 251 48.08 -14.20 18.62
CA ILE A 251 47.73 -15.61 18.47
C ILE A 251 46.54 -15.74 17.50
N ASN A 252 46.70 -16.55 16.45
CA ASN A 252 45.62 -16.93 15.52
C ASN A 252 45.09 -18.36 15.75
N THR A 253 45.47 -19.00 16.86
CA THR A 253 44.97 -20.32 17.29
C THR A 253 43.91 -20.22 18.40
N PHE A 254 42.79 -20.87 18.16
CA PHE A 254 41.57 -20.79 18.97
C PHE A 254 41.16 -22.18 19.47
N THR A 255 40.71 -22.28 20.72
CA THR A 255 40.12 -23.51 21.26
C THR A 255 38.65 -23.61 20.85
N ALA A 256 38.04 -24.79 20.97
CA ALA A 256 36.59 -24.94 20.78
C ALA A 256 35.77 -23.95 21.63
N ASN A 257 36.19 -23.68 22.87
CA ASN A 257 35.56 -22.70 23.76
C ASN A 257 35.70 -21.26 23.23
N HIS A 258 36.85 -20.90 22.65
CA HIS A 258 37.01 -19.58 22.01
C HIS A 258 36.08 -19.43 20.81
N ILE A 259 35.95 -20.46 19.97
CA ILE A 259 35.04 -20.43 18.82
C ILE A 259 33.58 -20.33 19.27
N GLN A 260 33.17 -21.07 20.31
CA GLN A 260 31.82 -20.96 20.89
C GLN A 260 31.55 -19.56 21.46
N ASP A 261 32.50 -18.97 22.18
CA ASP A 261 32.38 -17.62 22.73
C ASP A 261 32.39 -16.55 21.60
N MET A 262 33.23 -16.68 20.56
CA MET A 262 33.21 -15.85 19.36
C MET A 262 31.86 -15.91 18.63
N LEU A 263 31.27 -17.11 18.51
CA LEU A 263 29.92 -17.28 17.98
C LEU A 263 28.87 -16.62 18.89
N SER A 264 28.96 -16.79 20.22
CA SER A 264 28.05 -16.12 21.17
C SER A 264 28.17 -14.58 21.16
N LEU A 265 29.36 -14.06 20.83
CA LEU A 265 29.60 -12.63 20.64
C LEU A 265 28.99 -12.13 19.31
N LYS A 266 28.96 -12.97 18.27
CA LYS A 266 28.28 -12.69 16.99
C LYS A 266 26.77 -12.96 17.03
N ASP A 267 26.30 -13.86 17.90
CA ASP A 267 24.88 -14.18 18.02
C ASP A 267 24.09 -13.01 18.62
N SER A 268 23.10 -12.57 17.84
CA SER A 268 22.21 -11.43 18.10
C SER A 268 22.91 -10.11 18.44
N ASP A 269 22.89 -9.19 17.48
CA ASP A 269 22.84 -7.76 17.79
C ASP A 269 21.58 -7.53 18.65
N LYS A 270 21.77 -7.22 19.94
CA LYS A 270 20.68 -6.81 20.83
C LYS A 270 20.16 -5.46 20.31
N ASN A 271 18.95 -5.47 19.75
CA ASN A 271 18.29 -4.31 19.15
C ASN A 271 19.19 -3.46 18.23
N TRP A 272 19.32 -3.90 16.97
CA TRP A 272 19.81 -3.09 15.84
C TRP A 272 19.04 -1.77 15.60
N LEU A 273 17.91 -1.56 16.29
CA LEU A 273 17.14 -0.32 16.35
C LEU A 273 17.15 0.20 17.80
N ASP A 274 18.29 0.72 18.26
CA ASP A 274 18.36 1.46 19.52
C ASP A 274 18.03 2.94 19.31
N PHE A 275 16.77 3.30 19.56
CA PHE A 275 16.29 4.67 19.41
C PHE A 275 16.74 5.62 20.53
N GLU A 276 17.33 5.15 21.63
CA GLU A 276 17.96 6.05 22.60
C GLU A 276 19.35 6.52 22.14
N ASN A 277 20.00 5.77 21.23
CA ASN A 277 21.24 6.14 20.56
C ASN A 277 21.05 6.13 19.03
N ILE A 278 20.29 7.09 18.51
CA ILE A 278 19.93 7.15 17.07
C ILE A 278 21.15 7.21 16.15
N ASP A 279 22.31 7.72 16.61
CA ASP A 279 23.53 7.81 15.82
C ASP A 279 24.13 6.44 15.48
N SER A 280 23.83 5.41 16.28
CA SER A 280 24.18 4.01 16.00
C SER A 280 23.40 3.38 14.85
N ILE A 281 22.28 3.99 14.43
CA ILE A 281 21.41 3.50 13.34
C ILE A 281 21.80 4.25 12.06
N GLU A 282 22.04 3.52 10.96
CA GLU A 282 22.31 4.15 9.66
C GLU A 282 21.14 5.02 9.18
N ASP A 283 21.43 6.20 8.62
CA ASP A 283 20.40 7.19 8.25
C ASP A 283 19.33 6.64 7.30
N HIS A 284 19.75 5.79 6.34
CA HIS A 284 18.84 5.18 5.37
C HIS A 284 17.88 4.18 6.04
N ILE A 285 18.36 3.45 7.05
CA ILE A 285 17.56 2.53 7.89
C ILE A 285 16.61 3.32 8.78
N PHE A 286 17.12 4.34 9.46
CA PHE A 286 16.32 5.20 10.33
C PHE A 286 15.17 5.83 9.56
N TYR A 287 15.48 6.47 8.43
CA TYR A 287 14.47 7.05 7.53
C TYR A 287 13.49 6.00 7.00
N HIS A 288 13.96 4.78 6.67
CA HIS A 288 13.10 3.69 6.18
C HIS A 288 11.96 3.37 7.15
N TRP A 289 12.26 3.28 8.44
CA TRP A 289 11.29 2.92 9.48
C TRP A 289 10.49 4.10 10.02
N VAL A 290 11.18 5.18 10.39
CA VAL A 290 10.60 6.27 11.19
C VAL A 290 9.72 7.21 10.38
N GLY A 291 10.12 7.58 9.16
CA GLY A 291 9.43 8.59 8.36
C GLY A 291 10.29 9.78 7.99
N PHE A 292 11.21 10.10 8.88
CA PHE A 292 11.88 11.38 9.00
C PHE A 292 13.37 11.13 9.19
N ASN A 293 14.21 12.10 8.80
CA ASN A 293 15.65 12.02 9.10
C ASN A 293 15.90 12.30 10.59
N LYS A 294 17.13 12.04 11.07
CA LYS A 294 17.50 12.21 12.48
C LYS A 294 17.32 13.66 12.96
N THR A 295 17.59 14.65 12.12
CA THR A 295 17.42 16.08 12.42
C THR A 295 15.94 16.41 12.68
N GLN A 296 15.04 16.01 11.79
CA GLN A 296 13.59 16.17 11.94
C GLN A 296 13.06 15.44 13.18
N PHE A 297 13.55 14.22 13.44
CA PHE A 297 13.20 13.46 14.63
C PHE A 297 13.62 14.18 15.93
N THR A 298 14.84 14.71 15.96
CA THR A 298 15.37 15.50 17.09
C THR A 298 14.60 16.81 17.26
N GLN A 299 14.18 17.44 16.16
CA GLN A 299 13.32 18.62 16.20
C GLN A 299 11.98 18.33 16.91
N ILE A 300 11.32 17.20 16.61
CA ILE A 300 10.08 16.79 17.31
C ILE A 300 10.33 16.61 18.83
N LEU A 301 11.47 16.01 19.22
CA LEU A 301 11.83 15.85 20.64
C LEU A 301 12.14 17.18 21.35
N ASN A 302 12.60 18.19 20.62
CA ASN A 302 12.85 19.54 21.15
C ASN A 302 11.55 20.36 21.27
N GLU A 303 10.64 20.23 20.30
CA GLU A 303 9.32 20.88 20.31
C GLU A 303 8.35 20.22 21.32
N VAL A 304 8.60 18.97 21.72
CA VAL A 304 7.86 18.25 22.76
C VAL A 304 8.83 17.75 23.86
N PRO A 305 9.37 18.67 24.69
CA PRO A 305 10.35 18.32 25.73
C PRO A 305 9.80 17.34 26.78
N GLN A 306 8.48 17.14 26.86
CA GLN A 306 7.82 16.14 27.69
C GLN A 306 8.28 14.70 27.37
N PHE A 307 8.81 14.42 26.17
CA PHE A 307 9.48 13.14 25.89
C PHE A 307 10.76 12.94 26.72
N GLN A 308 11.50 14.01 27.02
CA GLN A 308 12.75 13.95 27.81
C GLN A 308 12.49 13.54 29.27
N ASN A 309 11.28 13.81 29.79
CA ASN A 309 10.83 13.36 31.10
C ASN A 309 10.55 11.84 31.16
N LEU A 310 10.60 11.12 30.03
CA LEU A 310 10.43 9.68 29.95
C LEU A 310 11.79 8.98 29.86
N LYS A 311 12.00 7.94 30.68
CA LYS A 311 13.20 7.08 30.66
C LYS A 311 13.55 6.46 29.28
N ARG A 312 12.62 6.48 28.33
CA ARG A 312 12.79 6.03 26.94
C ARG A 312 12.11 6.98 25.96
N GLY A 313 12.36 8.29 26.11
CA GLY A 313 11.68 9.34 25.36
C GLY A 313 11.76 9.14 23.85
N SER A 314 12.98 8.93 23.35
CA SER A 314 13.27 8.73 21.94
C SER A 314 12.65 7.43 21.40
N THR A 315 12.75 6.30 22.12
CA THR A 315 12.02 5.06 21.75
C THR A 315 10.51 5.32 21.69
N THR A 316 9.96 6.08 22.66
CA THR A 316 8.51 6.34 22.75
C THR A 316 8.01 7.05 21.49
N LEU A 317 8.72 8.09 21.04
CA LEU A 317 8.43 8.78 19.78
C LEU A 317 8.64 7.86 18.56
N ALA A 318 9.79 7.17 18.48
CA ALA A 318 10.14 6.34 17.32
C ALA A 318 9.12 5.21 17.09
N VAL A 319 8.73 4.48 18.15
CA VAL A 319 7.67 3.45 18.12
C VAL A 319 6.39 3.99 17.48
N TYR A 320 6.02 5.23 17.80
CA TYR A 320 4.79 5.86 17.32
C TYR A 320 4.89 6.33 15.87
N LEU A 321 6.01 6.96 15.47
CA LEU A 321 6.24 7.37 14.09
C LEU A 321 6.31 6.15 13.14
N ILE A 322 6.97 5.06 13.57
CA ILE A 322 6.96 3.78 12.86
C ILE A 322 5.53 3.26 12.71
N LYS A 323 4.72 3.27 13.77
CA LYS A 323 3.30 2.86 13.72
C LYS A 323 2.50 3.65 12.69
N LEU A 324 2.66 4.98 12.64
CA LEU A 324 1.99 5.84 11.65
C LEU A 324 2.46 5.51 10.22
N ARG A 325 3.78 5.40 10.01
CA ARG A 325 4.41 5.15 8.71
C ARG A 325 4.14 3.76 8.15
N THR A 326 4.31 2.70 8.94
CA THR A 326 4.19 1.32 8.44
C THR A 326 2.75 0.80 8.50
N GLY A 327 1.96 1.25 9.48
CA GLY A 327 0.64 0.69 9.76
C GLY A 327 0.67 -0.69 10.45
N ASP A 328 1.83 -1.20 10.83
CA ASP A 328 1.99 -2.56 11.37
C ASP A 328 1.14 -2.81 12.62
N SER A 329 0.74 -4.07 12.85
CA SER A 329 0.08 -4.47 14.09
C SER A 329 1.03 -4.34 15.29
N ASP A 330 0.46 -4.15 16.48
CA ASP A 330 1.23 -4.03 17.73
C ASP A 330 2.10 -5.27 17.94
N ASP A 331 1.63 -6.48 17.61
CA ASP A 331 2.42 -7.71 17.68
C ASP A 331 3.64 -7.71 16.74
N ARG A 332 3.51 -7.13 15.54
CA ARG A 332 4.62 -7.00 14.57
C ARG A 332 5.66 -6.01 15.06
N LEU A 333 5.25 -4.87 15.62
CA LEU A 333 6.15 -3.87 16.19
C LEU A 333 6.83 -4.39 17.48
N SER A 334 6.08 -5.08 18.33
CA SER A 334 6.55 -5.80 19.52
C SER A 334 7.68 -6.78 19.15
N SER A 335 7.47 -7.57 18.10
CA SER A 335 8.47 -8.51 17.56
C SER A 335 9.67 -7.81 16.93
N LEU A 336 9.44 -6.78 16.10
CA LEU A 336 10.49 -6.03 15.38
C LEU A 336 11.46 -5.31 16.33
N LEU A 337 10.92 -4.69 17.39
CA LEU A 337 11.67 -3.86 18.33
C LEU A 337 12.10 -4.62 19.61
N GLN A 338 11.70 -5.89 19.72
CA GLN A 338 11.91 -6.74 20.90
C GLN A 338 11.38 -6.10 22.19
N ILE A 339 10.23 -5.41 22.10
CA ILE A 339 9.57 -4.72 23.21
C ILE A 339 8.28 -5.50 23.56
N PRO A 340 8.08 -5.96 24.81
CA PRO A 340 6.85 -6.65 25.20
C PRO A 340 5.58 -5.88 24.84
N SER A 341 4.56 -6.56 24.31
CA SER A 341 3.37 -5.89 23.75
C SER A 341 2.66 -4.95 24.74
N THR A 342 2.63 -5.29 26.03
CA THR A 342 2.09 -4.41 27.09
C THR A 342 2.88 -3.11 27.23
N THR A 343 4.20 -3.18 27.18
CA THR A 343 5.09 -2.01 27.15
C THR A 343 4.87 -1.22 25.88
N LEU A 344 4.83 -1.88 24.71
CA LEU A 344 4.61 -1.22 23.41
C LEU A 344 3.30 -0.42 23.39
N SER A 345 2.17 -1.02 23.82
CA SER A 345 0.89 -0.30 23.88
C SER A 345 0.91 0.88 24.87
N SER A 346 1.71 0.80 25.95
CA SER A 346 1.93 1.94 26.86
C SER A 346 2.73 3.06 26.18
N LEU A 347 3.81 2.74 25.46
CA LEU A 347 4.61 3.70 24.69
C LEU A 347 3.75 4.38 23.60
N LEU A 348 3.01 3.61 22.80
CA LEU A 348 2.06 4.11 21.79
C LEU A 348 0.96 4.99 22.40
N GLY A 349 0.53 4.69 23.62
CA GLY A 349 -0.41 5.52 24.38
C GLY A 349 0.19 6.88 24.73
N LYS A 350 1.36 6.87 25.39
CA LYS A 350 2.06 8.09 25.82
C LYS A 350 2.46 8.97 24.65
N ALA A 351 3.09 8.40 23.62
CA ALA A 351 3.53 9.13 22.43
C ALA A 351 2.36 9.85 21.74
N ARG A 352 1.22 9.16 21.61
CA ARG A 352 0.02 9.74 20.99
C ARG A 352 -0.55 10.91 21.80
N CYS A 353 -0.61 10.80 23.13
CA CYS A 353 -0.99 11.93 23.98
C CYS A 353 -0.01 13.08 23.83
N LEU A 354 1.30 12.86 24.03
CA LEU A 354 2.30 13.94 23.94
C LEU A 354 2.32 14.63 22.57
N MET A 355 2.20 13.89 21.47
CA MET A 355 2.11 14.49 20.14
C MET A 355 0.80 15.28 19.95
N PHE A 356 -0.33 14.80 20.48
CA PHE A 356 -1.61 15.51 20.36
C PHE A 356 -1.70 16.75 21.26
N ASP A 357 -1.24 16.64 22.51
CA ASP A 357 -1.36 17.68 23.53
C ASP A 357 -0.33 18.81 23.32
N TYR A 358 0.83 18.53 22.71
CA TYR A 358 1.93 19.49 22.58
C TYR A 358 2.43 19.72 21.15
N PHE A 359 2.52 18.72 20.28
CA PHE A 359 3.01 18.93 18.89
C PHE A 359 1.92 19.50 17.97
N VAL A 360 0.71 18.92 18.01
CA VAL A 360 -0.40 19.35 17.14
C VAL A 360 -0.73 20.84 17.31
N PRO A 361 -0.86 21.43 18.52
CA PRO A 361 -1.23 22.84 18.67
C PRO A 361 -0.16 23.84 18.18
N GLN A 362 1.07 23.39 17.92
CA GLN A 362 2.14 24.23 17.35
C GLN A 362 2.05 24.31 15.82
N HIS A 363 1.45 23.30 15.16
CA HIS A 363 1.48 23.12 13.70
C HIS A 363 0.11 22.92 13.06
N LEU A 364 -0.99 22.93 13.83
CA LEU A 364 -2.35 22.68 13.34
C LEU A 364 -3.41 23.39 14.20
N GLY A 365 -4.51 23.78 13.57
CA GLY A 365 -5.70 24.32 14.20
C GLY A 365 -5.74 25.84 14.29
N LEU A 366 -6.93 26.44 14.42
CA LEU A 366 -7.14 27.88 14.18
C LEU A 366 -6.28 28.84 15.04
N ASN A 367 -5.70 28.38 16.15
CA ASN A 367 -4.90 29.20 17.05
C ASN A 367 -3.42 29.33 16.65
N HIS A 368 -2.88 28.40 15.85
CA HIS A 368 -1.44 28.37 15.53
C HIS A 368 -1.05 29.27 14.34
N ILE A 369 -2.01 29.57 13.46
CA ILE A 369 -1.80 30.36 12.25
C ILE A 369 -2.78 31.54 12.21
N ASN A 370 -2.27 32.73 11.88
CA ASN A 370 -3.06 33.94 11.77
C ASN A 370 -3.47 34.25 10.32
N ARG A 371 -4.42 35.18 10.17
CA ARG A 371 -4.98 35.60 8.87
C ARG A 371 -3.93 36.09 7.86
N GLN A 372 -2.92 36.83 8.32
CA GLN A 372 -1.86 37.37 7.46
C GLN A 372 -0.95 36.24 6.93
N GLN A 373 -0.59 35.28 7.78
CA GLN A 373 0.16 34.10 7.38
C GLN A 373 -0.58 33.22 6.36
N ILE A 374 -1.93 33.21 6.38
CA ILE A 374 -2.73 32.55 5.34
C ILE A 374 -2.69 33.34 4.02
N ILE A 375 -2.77 34.67 4.06
CA ILE A 375 -2.66 35.52 2.85
C ILE A 375 -1.30 35.33 2.17
N GLU A 376 -0.22 35.25 2.96
CA GLU A 376 1.15 34.99 2.46
C GLU A 376 1.33 33.62 1.81
N ARG A 377 0.37 32.70 2.01
CA ARG A 377 0.32 31.35 1.39
C ARG A 377 -0.58 31.29 0.14
N ASN A 378 -1.06 32.44 -0.34
CA ASN A 378 -1.74 32.54 -1.63
C ASN A 378 -0.72 32.36 -2.77
N LEU A 379 -0.80 31.24 -3.50
CA LEU A 379 -0.04 31.04 -4.74
C LEU A 379 -0.54 31.97 -5.85
N LEU A 380 0.34 32.30 -6.78
CA LEU A 380 0.14 33.31 -7.82
C LEU A 380 -1.14 33.05 -8.64
N ILE A 381 -1.35 31.82 -9.11
CA ILE A 381 -2.54 31.48 -9.92
C ILE A 381 -3.85 31.67 -9.12
N PRO A 382 -4.03 31.06 -7.94
CA PRO A 382 -5.18 31.37 -7.07
C PRO A 382 -5.32 32.86 -6.73
N ASN A 383 -4.22 33.55 -6.43
CA ASN A 383 -4.23 34.96 -6.01
C ASN A 383 -4.81 35.87 -7.09
N GLU A 384 -4.31 35.75 -8.32
CA GLU A 384 -4.78 36.56 -9.44
C GLU A 384 -6.21 36.23 -9.87
N LEU A 385 -6.65 34.97 -9.69
CA LEU A 385 -8.01 34.55 -10.07
C LEU A 385 -9.06 34.87 -9.00
N PHE A 386 -8.71 34.78 -7.72
CA PHE A 386 -9.67 34.76 -6.61
C PHE A 386 -9.23 35.57 -5.37
N GLY A 387 -7.97 35.97 -5.25
CA GLY A 387 -7.42 36.63 -4.07
C GLY A 387 -7.91 38.06 -3.85
N ASN A 388 -7.95 38.88 -4.90
CA ASN A 388 -8.40 40.27 -4.80
C ASN A 388 -9.91 40.36 -4.54
N HIS A 389 -10.30 41.12 -3.53
CA HIS A 389 -11.67 41.57 -3.28
C HIS A 389 -11.66 43.03 -2.83
N ASN A 390 -12.30 43.90 -3.63
CA ASN A 390 -12.41 45.34 -3.38
C ASN A 390 -11.05 46.05 -3.21
N GLY A 391 -10.00 45.58 -3.89
CA GLY A 391 -8.64 46.13 -3.80
C GLY A 391 -7.76 45.50 -2.73
N GLU A 392 -8.31 44.66 -1.85
CA GLU A 392 -7.56 43.96 -0.79
C GLU A 392 -7.34 42.49 -1.16
N ILE A 393 -6.16 41.94 -0.85
CA ILE A 393 -5.92 40.50 -0.94
C ILE A 393 -6.57 39.80 0.24
N ARG A 394 -7.38 38.77 -0.05
CA ARG A 394 -8.09 37.95 0.94
C ARG A 394 -7.48 36.55 1.04
N PRO A 395 -7.61 35.86 2.18
CA PRO A 395 -7.38 34.42 2.29
C PRO A 395 -8.08 33.62 1.20
N ILE A 396 -7.37 32.63 0.66
CA ILE A 396 -7.93 31.63 -0.24
C ILE A 396 -7.80 30.26 0.43
N ILE A 397 -8.94 29.62 0.66
CA ILE A 397 -9.05 28.33 1.33
C ILE A 397 -9.60 27.29 0.36
N VAL A 398 -8.96 26.12 0.31
CA VAL A 398 -9.43 24.94 -0.43
C VAL A 398 -9.98 23.94 0.59
N LEU A 399 -11.23 23.51 0.40
CA LEU A 399 -11.88 22.52 1.26
C LEU A 399 -12.12 21.21 0.51
N ASP A 400 -11.88 20.08 1.17
CA ASP A 400 -12.14 18.76 0.59
C ASP A 400 -12.41 17.69 1.65
N GLY A 401 -13.33 16.79 1.32
CA GLY A 401 -13.61 15.59 2.11
C GLY A 401 -12.65 14.47 1.72
N THR A 402 -11.95 13.88 2.69
CA THR A 402 -11.14 12.67 2.45
C THR A 402 -11.80 11.44 3.06
N TYR A 403 -11.18 10.28 2.90
CA TYR A 403 -11.70 9.05 3.49
C TYR A 403 -10.60 8.13 4.02
N ILE A 404 -10.90 7.44 5.12
CA ILE A 404 -10.10 6.36 5.69
C ILE A 404 -10.99 5.13 5.72
N TYR A 405 -10.57 4.06 5.05
CA TYR A 405 -11.29 2.78 5.10
C TYR A 405 -11.24 2.22 6.51
N VAL A 406 -12.35 1.62 6.95
CA VAL A 406 -12.45 0.97 8.26
C VAL A 406 -12.96 -0.45 8.07
N GLN A 407 -12.53 -1.36 8.94
CA GLN A 407 -12.95 -2.76 8.87
C GLN A 407 -14.48 -2.89 8.98
N LYS A 408 -15.07 -3.88 8.32
CA LYS A 408 -16.49 -4.20 8.52
C LYS A 408 -16.75 -4.55 9.99
N SER A 409 -17.69 -3.86 10.63
CA SER A 409 -18.10 -4.11 12.01
C SER A 409 -19.28 -5.07 12.09
N SER A 410 -19.34 -5.89 13.15
CA SER A 410 -20.53 -6.65 13.55
C SER A 410 -21.62 -5.78 14.18
N ASN A 411 -21.28 -4.57 14.63
CA ASN A 411 -22.28 -3.60 15.08
C ASN A 411 -22.98 -2.99 13.86
N TYR A 412 -24.21 -3.42 13.59
CA TYR A 412 -24.98 -2.97 12.42
C TYR A 412 -25.21 -1.45 12.35
N LYS A 413 -25.30 -0.75 13.50
CA LYS A 413 -25.45 0.72 13.53
C LYS A 413 -24.17 1.42 13.07
N TYR A 414 -23.00 0.96 13.56
CA TYR A 414 -21.70 1.45 13.11
C TYR A 414 -21.46 1.09 11.64
N GLN A 415 -21.75 -0.15 11.24
CA GLN A 415 -21.59 -0.60 9.86
C GLN A 415 -22.44 0.22 8.88
N LYS A 416 -23.71 0.51 9.21
CA LYS A 416 -24.59 1.37 8.37
C LYS A 416 -24.05 2.79 8.25
N LYS A 417 -23.62 3.42 9.36
CA LYS A 417 -23.07 4.80 9.34
C LYS A 417 -21.74 4.92 8.59
N THR A 418 -20.94 3.86 8.56
CA THR A 418 -19.63 3.86 7.87
C THR A 418 -19.70 3.30 6.45
N TYR A 419 -20.82 2.73 5.99
CA TYR A 419 -20.88 2.19 4.64
C TYR A 419 -21.13 3.28 3.59
N SER A 420 -20.18 3.46 2.67
CA SER A 420 -20.32 4.40 1.56
C SER A 420 -20.99 3.74 0.35
N LEU A 421 -22.10 4.30 -0.12
CA LEU A 421 -22.74 3.88 -1.38
C LEU A 421 -21.90 4.24 -2.62
N HIS A 422 -21.03 5.24 -2.54
CA HIS A 422 -20.16 5.65 -3.65
C HIS A 422 -18.88 4.82 -3.77
N LYS A 423 -18.36 4.29 -2.66
CA LYS A 423 -17.15 3.44 -2.61
C LYS A 423 -17.45 1.95 -2.41
N TYR A 424 -18.70 1.60 -2.12
CA TYR A 424 -19.18 0.24 -1.82
C TYR A 424 -18.39 -0.46 -0.68
N GLN A 425 -17.88 0.33 0.27
CA GLN A 425 -16.98 -0.12 1.34
C GLN A 425 -17.22 0.69 2.62
N ASN A 426 -16.76 0.15 3.76
CA ASN A 426 -16.81 0.84 5.04
C ASN A 426 -15.65 1.86 5.16
N LEU A 427 -15.97 3.11 5.47
CA LEU A 427 -15.04 4.21 5.66
C LEU A 427 -15.56 5.23 6.69
N VAL A 428 -14.67 6.10 7.14
CA VAL A 428 -15.01 7.38 7.79
C VAL A 428 -14.39 8.53 7.01
N LYS A 429 -14.94 9.74 7.16
CA LYS A 429 -14.48 10.94 6.47
C LYS A 429 -13.79 11.93 7.43
N PRO A 430 -12.47 12.07 7.42
CA PRO A 430 -11.83 13.32 7.80
C PRO A 430 -12.10 14.40 6.74
N PHE A 431 -12.03 15.66 7.13
CA PHE A 431 -12.27 16.81 6.26
C PHE A 431 -11.12 17.81 6.41
N LEU A 432 -10.65 18.41 5.32
CA LEU A 432 -9.46 19.25 5.29
C LEU A 432 -9.78 20.71 5.01
N ILE A 433 -9.16 21.62 5.77
CA ILE A 433 -9.10 23.07 5.51
C ILE A 433 -7.65 23.41 5.14
N VAL A 434 -7.39 23.83 3.90
CA VAL A 434 -6.03 23.93 3.35
C VAL A 434 -5.79 25.25 2.61
N CYS A 435 -4.63 25.87 2.83
CA CYS A 435 -4.13 27.01 2.04
C CYS A 435 -3.73 26.57 0.62
N THR A 436 -3.53 27.54 -0.28
CA THR A 436 -3.23 27.22 -1.68
C THR A 436 -1.80 26.72 -1.95
N ASP A 437 -0.90 26.83 -0.98
CA ASP A 437 0.42 26.18 -0.97
C ASP A 437 0.38 24.75 -0.38
N GLY A 438 -0.79 24.27 0.00
CA GLY A 438 -0.97 22.95 0.63
C GLY A 438 -0.69 22.91 2.14
N TYR A 439 -0.49 24.06 2.79
CA TYR A 439 -0.44 24.14 4.25
C TYR A 439 -1.82 23.85 4.86
N ILE A 440 -1.89 22.97 5.85
CA ILE A 440 -3.15 22.53 6.45
C ILE A 440 -3.50 23.49 7.60
N VAL A 441 -4.58 24.24 7.48
CA VAL A 441 -5.05 25.13 8.57
C VAL A 441 -5.66 24.30 9.69
N GLU A 442 -6.54 23.36 9.34
CA GLU A 442 -7.32 22.56 10.28
C GLU A 442 -7.78 21.24 9.65
N VAL A 443 -8.04 20.23 10.48
CA VAL A 443 -8.70 18.97 10.06
C VAL A 443 -9.91 18.66 10.94
N LEU A 444 -11.03 18.27 10.33
CA LEU A 444 -12.29 18.03 11.03
C LEU A 444 -12.73 16.56 10.92
N GLY A 445 -13.52 16.08 11.88
CA GLY A 445 -14.19 14.79 11.81
C GLY A 445 -14.00 13.89 13.05
N PRO A 446 -14.13 12.56 12.91
CA PRO A 446 -14.39 11.81 11.68
C PRO A 446 -15.90 11.72 11.42
N TYR A 447 -16.34 12.14 10.24
CA TYR A 447 -17.75 12.08 9.86
C TYR A 447 -18.15 10.68 9.36
N PRO A 448 -19.44 10.29 9.53
CA PRO A 448 -20.01 9.13 8.87
C PRO A 448 -19.82 9.15 7.35
N ALA A 449 -19.71 7.97 6.73
CA ALA A 449 -19.64 7.84 5.27
C ALA A 449 -20.90 8.36 4.56
N THR A 450 -22.02 8.41 5.29
CA THR A 450 -23.33 8.87 4.82
C THR A 450 -23.51 10.38 4.86
N THR A 451 -22.63 11.13 5.53
CA THR A 451 -22.69 12.59 5.61
C THR A 451 -22.07 13.18 4.34
N SER A 452 -22.79 14.03 3.61
CA SER A 452 -22.25 14.70 2.42
C SER A 452 -21.25 15.80 2.82
N ASP A 453 -20.44 16.25 1.87
CA ASP A 453 -19.43 17.27 2.17
C ASP A 453 -20.09 18.66 2.37
N ALA A 454 -21.26 18.90 1.75
CA ALA A 454 -22.14 20.02 2.05
C ALA A 454 -22.74 19.94 3.47
N ASP A 455 -23.18 18.76 3.93
CA ASP A 455 -23.70 18.59 5.31
C ASP A 455 -22.63 18.88 6.37
N ILE A 456 -21.36 18.55 6.09
CA ILE A 456 -20.23 18.88 6.96
C ILE A 456 -20.13 20.40 7.09
N ILE A 457 -20.06 21.14 5.98
CA ILE A 457 -20.03 22.61 6.02
C ILE A 457 -21.24 23.18 6.76
N ASN A 458 -22.44 22.68 6.46
CA ASN A 458 -23.67 23.17 7.07
C ASN A 458 -23.72 22.96 8.59
N LYS A 459 -23.05 21.92 9.10
CA LYS A 459 -22.89 21.66 10.54
C LYS A 459 -21.79 22.50 11.18
N GLU A 460 -20.64 22.65 10.52
CA GLU A 460 -19.46 23.27 11.14
C GLU A 460 -19.49 24.81 11.03
N PHE A 461 -20.14 25.38 10.02
CA PHE A 461 -20.28 26.83 9.82
C PHE A 461 -21.62 27.38 10.35
N THR A 462 -22.03 27.00 11.55
CA THR A 462 -23.16 27.61 12.28
C THR A 462 -22.80 28.99 12.86
N ASP A 463 -23.78 29.79 13.25
CA ASP A 463 -23.58 31.17 13.74
C ASP A 463 -22.61 31.25 14.94
N GLU A 464 -22.65 30.29 15.85
CA GLU A 464 -21.80 30.24 17.04
C GLU A 464 -20.37 29.72 16.78
N SER A 465 -20.13 29.14 15.60
CA SER A 465 -18.90 28.39 15.27
C SER A 465 -17.63 29.24 15.34
N ILE A 466 -16.53 28.60 15.72
CA ILE A 466 -15.19 29.22 15.69
C ILE A 466 -14.75 29.57 14.26
N TYR A 467 -15.17 28.78 13.27
CA TYR A 467 -14.84 29.01 11.86
C TYR A 467 -15.44 30.30 11.32
N ARG A 468 -16.67 30.66 11.73
CA ARG A 468 -17.27 31.97 11.39
C ARG A 468 -16.64 33.17 12.09
N LYS A 469 -15.98 32.96 13.22
CA LYS A 469 -15.22 34.01 13.93
C LYS A 469 -13.83 34.20 13.32
N TYR A 470 -13.27 33.13 12.75
CA TYR A 470 -11.95 33.11 12.13
C TYR A 470 -11.94 33.62 10.68
N PHE A 471 -12.85 33.12 9.84
CA PHE A 471 -13.01 33.56 8.45
C PHE A 471 -13.95 34.76 8.36
N GLN A 472 -13.63 35.69 7.45
CA GLN A 472 -14.32 36.98 7.32
C GLN A 472 -15.06 37.10 5.98
N SER A 473 -16.04 38.01 5.94
CA SER A 473 -16.72 38.36 4.69
C SER A 473 -15.70 38.78 3.61
N GLY A 474 -15.88 38.29 2.39
CA GLY A 474 -14.95 38.47 1.28
C GLY A 474 -13.87 37.39 1.13
N ASP A 475 -13.69 36.49 2.09
CA ASP A 475 -12.74 35.37 1.97
C ASP A 475 -13.14 34.40 0.85
N ALA A 476 -12.15 33.81 0.16
CA ALA A 476 -12.36 32.96 -1.01
C ALA A 476 -12.32 31.47 -0.64
N PHE A 477 -13.38 30.75 -0.99
CA PHE A 477 -13.56 29.32 -0.71
C PHE A 477 -13.62 28.54 -2.02
N ILE A 478 -12.58 27.74 -2.29
CA ILE A 478 -12.45 26.87 -3.47
C ILE A 478 -12.95 25.47 -3.09
N LEU A 479 -14.01 25.02 -3.75
CA LEU A 479 -14.79 23.85 -3.36
C LEU A 479 -14.97 22.90 -4.55
N ASP A 480 -15.22 21.61 -4.32
CA ASP A 480 -15.72 20.70 -5.36
C ASP A 480 -17.25 20.83 -5.57
N ARG A 481 -17.77 20.21 -6.62
CA ARG A 481 -19.21 20.18 -6.94
C ARG A 481 -20.09 19.55 -5.86
N GLY A 482 -19.52 18.70 -4.99
CA GLY A 482 -20.22 18.09 -3.85
C GLY A 482 -20.68 19.06 -2.77
N PHE A 483 -20.21 20.32 -2.81
CA PHE A 483 -20.56 21.36 -1.84
C PHE A 483 -21.78 22.22 -2.21
N ARG A 484 -22.45 21.93 -3.34
CA ARG A 484 -23.54 22.77 -3.90
C ARG A 484 -24.57 23.19 -2.85
N ASP A 485 -25.00 22.26 -2.00
CA ASP A 485 -26.10 22.47 -1.04
C ASP A 485 -25.67 23.25 0.21
N SER A 486 -24.38 23.62 0.30
CA SER A 486 -23.83 24.54 1.31
C SER A 486 -23.55 25.96 0.79
N LEU A 487 -23.66 26.19 -0.52
CA LEU A 487 -23.41 27.51 -1.12
C LEU A 487 -24.33 28.62 -0.58
N PRO A 488 -25.64 28.40 -0.32
CA PRO A 488 -26.49 29.44 0.26
C PRO A 488 -26.02 29.88 1.66
N LEU A 489 -25.58 28.93 2.49
CA LEU A 489 -25.05 29.22 3.83
C LEU A 489 -23.75 30.02 3.76
N LEU A 490 -22.79 29.57 2.94
CA LEU A 490 -21.51 30.26 2.77
C LEU A 490 -21.69 31.67 2.18
N SER A 491 -22.64 31.84 1.26
CA SER A 491 -22.99 33.16 0.72
C SER A 491 -23.66 34.06 1.77
N ALA A 492 -24.49 33.52 2.66
CA ALA A 492 -25.08 34.27 3.77
C ALA A 492 -24.02 34.71 4.81
N CYS A 493 -22.91 33.95 4.94
CA CYS A 493 -21.74 34.35 5.72
C CYS A 493 -20.87 35.43 5.04
N GLY A 494 -21.19 35.82 3.79
CA GLY A 494 -20.39 36.76 3.00
C GLY A 494 -19.15 36.15 2.33
N TYR A 495 -18.98 34.83 2.33
CA TYR A 495 -17.83 34.19 1.67
C TYR A 495 -18.02 34.10 0.15
N ARG A 496 -16.94 34.31 -0.60
CA ARG A 496 -16.91 34.13 -2.05
C ARG A 496 -16.62 32.67 -2.38
N THR A 497 -17.63 31.95 -2.84
CA THR A 497 -17.52 30.52 -3.15
C THR A 497 -17.27 30.26 -4.62
N PHE A 498 -16.33 29.34 -4.90
CA PHE A 498 -15.89 28.99 -6.25
C PHE A 498 -15.97 27.47 -6.44
N VAL A 499 -17.00 27.04 -7.18
CA VAL A 499 -17.27 25.64 -7.54
C VAL A 499 -17.18 25.42 -9.06
N PRO A 500 -16.81 24.21 -9.54
CA PRO A 500 -16.96 23.87 -10.94
C PRO A 500 -18.44 23.83 -11.36
N GLY A 501 -18.72 24.22 -12.60
CA GLY A 501 -20.06 24.23 -13.17
C GLY A 501 -20.73 22.85 -13.20
N SER A 502 -22.06 22.87 -13.20
CA SER A 502 -22.91 21.68 -13.22
C SER A 502 -23.95 21.84 -14.33
N LEU A 503 -24.26 20.73 -15.01
CA LEU A 503 -25.32 20.70 -16.03
C LEU A 503 -26.68 20.93 -15.37
N GLN A 504 -27.51 21.73 -16.03
CA GLN A 504 -28.94 21.82 -15.78
C GLN A 504 -29.68 20.64 -16.44
N GLU A 505 -30.97 20.51 -16.16
CA GLU A 505 -31.80 19.46 -16.76
C GLU A 505 -31.91 19.67 -18.28
N GLY A 506 -31.76 18.59 -19.06
CA GLY A 506 -31.72 18.62 -20.52
C GLY A 506 -30.36 18.99 -21.14
N GLU A 507 -29.41 19.53 -20.37
CA GLU A 507 -28.09 19.91 -20.90
C GLU A 507 -27.15 18.71 -21.07
N SER A 508 -26.32 18.75 -22.13
CA SER A 508 -25.29 17.73 -22.41
C SER A 508 -23.86 18.22 -22.18
N GLN A 509 -23.64 19.54 -22.19
CA GLN A 509 -22.37 20.23 -22.01
C GLN A 509 -22.61 21.60 -21.35
N LEU A 510 -21.64 22.06 -20.55
CA LEU A 510 -21.62 23.43 -20.03
C LEU A 510 -21.42 24.45 -21.17
N SER A 511 -21.85 25.69 -20.97
CA SER A 511 -21.47 26.80 -21.84
C SER A 511 -19.95 27.03 -21.82
N THR A 512 -19.42 27.74 -22.82
CA THR A 512 -17.97 28.06 -22.91
C THR A 512 -17.48 28.79 -21.66
N LEU A 513 -18.23 29.81 -21.20
CA LEU A 513 -17.87 30.61 -20.03
C LEU A 513 -17.92 29.79 -18.73
N GLU A 514 -18.92 28.95 -18.53
CA GLU A 514 -18.99 28.07 -17.35
C GLU A 514 -17.88 27.01 -17.36
N ALA A 515 -17.56 26.45 -18.52
CA ALA A 515 -16.49 25.49 -18.69
C ALA A 515 -15.09 26.14 -18.47
N ASN A 516 -14.93 27.40 -18.85
CA ASN A 516 -13.75 28.23 -18.55
C ASN A 516 -13.62 28.54 -17.06
N LYS A 517 -14.67 29.06 -16.42
CA LYS A 517 -14.74 29.27 -14.96
C LYS A 517 -14.45 27.97 -14.20
N SER A 518 -14.99 26.85 -14.65
CA SER A 518 -14.69 25.51 -14.10
C SER A 518 -13.22 25.12 -14.22
N ARG A 519 -12.50 25.57 -15.27
CA ARG A 519 -11.05 25.36 -15.36
C ARG A 519 -10.31 26.19 -14.30
N ALA A 520 -10.67 27.46 -14.12
CA ALA A 520 -10.08 28.34 -13.11
C ALA A 520 -10.24 27.78 -11.68
N VAL A 521 -11.38 27.16 -11.35
CA VAL A 521 -11.54 26.47 -10.06
C VAL A 521 -10.66 25.20 -9.99
N THR A 522 -10.71 24.35 -11.02
CA THR A 522 -9.98 23.07 -11.01
C THR A 522 -8.46 23.17 -11.14
N ILE A 523 -7.92 24.27 -11.68
CA ILE A 523 -6.46 24.53 -11.69
C ILE A 523 -5.93 24.96 -10.32
N CYS A 524 -6.79 25.41 -9.41
CA CYS A 524 -6.43 25.74 -8.03
C CYS A 524 -6.69 24.58 -7.07
N ARG A 525 -7.82 23.86 -7.22
CA ARG A 525 -8.23 22.77 -6.31
C ARG A 525 -7.23 21.61 -6.20
N TRP A 526 -6.38 21.35 -7.21
CA TRP A 526 -5.44 20.20 -7.21
C TRP A 526 -4.52 20.12 -5.98
N VAL A 527 -4.27 21.25 -5.32
CA VAL A 527 -3.48 21.38 -4.09
C VAL A 527 -3.99 20.45 -2.99
N VAL A 528 -5.30 20.40 -2.77
CA VAL A 528 -5.89 19.54 -1.73
C VAL A 528 -5.82 18.06 -2.09
N GLU A 529 -5.84 17.73 -3.39
CA GLU A 529 -5.59 16.35 -3.87
C GLU A 529 -4.14 15.92 -3.62
N ALA A 530 -3.18 16.83 -3.78
CA ALA A 530 -1.78 16.59 -3.46
C ALA A 530 -1.56 16.38 -1.96
N VAL A 531 -2.20 17.19 -1.10
CA VAL A 531 -2.18 17.03 0.37
C VAL A 531 -2.83 15.71 0.79
N ASN A 532 -4.00 15.37 0.25
CA ASN A 532 -4.64 14.06 0.42
C ASN A 532 -3.69 12.91 0.02
N GLY A 533 -2.90 13.10 -1.03
CA GLY A 533 -1.84 12.18 -1.46
C GLY A 533 -0.72 12.01 -0.43
N ARG A 534 -0.27 13.09 0.24
CA ARG A 534 0.76 13.05 1.30
C ARG A 534 0.33 12.09 2.42
N PHE A 535 -0.88 12.27 2.96
CA PHE A 535 -1.43 11.40 4.01
C PHE A 535 -1.36 9.90 3.65
N LYS A 536 -1.77 9.52 2.43
CA LYS A 536 -1.83 8.11 2.01
C LYS A 536 -0.48 7.52 1.62
N ARG A 537 0.47 8.35 1.21
CA ARG A 537 1.82 7.95 0.82
C ARG A 537 2.72 7.72 2.04
N ASP A 538 2.69 8.66 2.97
CA ASP A 538 3.69 8.75 4.04
C ASP A 538 3.24 8.00 5.31
N PHE A 539 1.93 7.92 5.56
CA PHE A 539 1.34 7.24 6.72
C PHE A 539 0.47 6.06 6.30
N LYS A 540 1.07 4.86 6.13
CA LYS A 540 0.33 3.67 5.69
C LYS A 540 -0.79 3.26 6.65
N LEU A 541 -0.69 3.63 7.93
CA LEU A 541 -1.77 3.46 8.92
C LEU A 541 -3.10 4.08 8.43
N LEU A 542 -3.04 5.20 7.71
CA LEU A 542 -4.21 5.93 7.19
C LEU A 542 -4.64 5.46 5.78
N ARG A 543 -3.88 4.55 5.15
CA ARG A 543 -4.14 4.00 3.82
C ARG A 543 -4.79 2.62 3.86
N GLN A 544 -4.44 1.79 4.84
CA GLN A 544 -5.02 0.45 5.03
C GLN A 544 -6.42 0.49 5.67
N ASP A 545 -7.09 -0.66 5.71
CA ASP A 545 -8.34 -0.84 6.47
C ASP A 545 -8.08 -0.65 7.96
N TYR A 546 -8.56 0.46 8.50
CA TYR A 546 -8.31 0.87 9.88
C TYR A 546 -9.02 -0.07 10.87
N PHE A 547 -8.31 -0.45 11.93
CA PHE A 547 -8.80 -1.40 12.93
C PHE A 547 -9.96 -0.81 13.75
N ASN A 548 -11.10 -1.47 13.76
CA ASN A 548 -12.30 -0.98 14.47
C ASN A 548 -12.07 -0.75 15.96
N THR A 549 -11.27 -1.58 16.62
CA THR A 549 -10.89 -1.45 18.04
C THR A 549 -10.03 -0.21 18.32
N ALA A 550 -9.24 0.23 17.35
CA ALA A 550 -8.40 1.43 17.44
C ALA A 550 -9.11 2.71 16.95
N SER A 551 -10.32 2.60 16.38
CA SER A 551 -11.03 3.71 15.72
C SER A 551 -11.25 4.94 16.61
N LYS A 552 -11.35 4.77 17.94
CA LYS A 552 -11.43 5.86 18.92
C LYS A 552 -10.26 6.85 18.88
N ASN A 553 -9.11 6.45 18.35
CA ASN A 553 -7.91 7.27 18.24
C ASN A 553 -7.69 7.82 16.82
N LEU A 554 -8.54 7.46 15.84
CA LEU A 554 -8.29 7.66 14.41
C LEU A 554 -8.02 9.13 14.04
N MET A 555 -8.80 10.08 14.60
CA MET A 555 -8.54 11.50 14.35
C MET A 555 -7.24 11.97 14.99
N VAL A 556 -6.93 11.54 16.22
CA VAL A 556 -5.67 11.87 16.88
C VAL A 556 -4.45 11.48 16.02
N HIS A 557 -4.50 10.32 15.36
CA HIS A 557 -3.46 9.93 14.40
C HIS A 557 -3.47 10.75 13.10
N PHE A 558 -4.64 11.24 12.67
CA PHE A 558 -4.82 12.08 11.49
C PHE A 558 -4.36 13.53 11.73
N GLU A 559 -4.68 14.10 12.89
CA GLU A 559 -4.25 15.42 13.37
C GLU A 559 -2.73 15.46 13.56
N VAL A 560 -2.14 14.44 14.21
CA VAL A 560 -0.67 14.31 14.28
C VAL A 560 -0.05 14.16 12.90
N ALA A 561 -0.65 13.38 11.99
CA ALA A 561 -0.17 13.27 10.61
C ALA A 561 -0.25 14.61 9.85
N ALA A 562 -1.28 15.42 10.09
CA ALA A 562 -1.44 16.76 9.50
C ALA A 562 -0.37 17.73 10.02
N ALA A 563 -0.17 17.77 11.34
CA ALA A 563 0.90 18.55 11.99
C ALA A 563 2.29 18.15 11.46
N LEU A 564 2.58 16.85 11.32
CA LEU A 564 3.84 16.36 10.74
C LEU A 564 4.01 16.73 9.25
N ILE A 565 2.92 16.83 8.49
CA ILE A 565 2.96 17.32 7.10
C ILE A 565 3.31 18.81 7.09
N ASN A 566 2.69 19.63 7.94
CA ASN A 566 2.97 21.07 8.02
C ASN A 566 4.41 21.37 8.47
N ALA A 567 4.92 20.64 9.47
CA ALA A 567 6.25 20.85 10.02
C ALA A 567 7.39 20.45 9.06
N PHE A 568 7.21 19.38 8.27
CA PHE A 568 8.32 18.72 7.56
C PHE A 568 8.16 18.54 6.06
N HIS A 569 6.96 18.70 5.51
CA HIS A 569 6.75 18.53 4.06
C HIS A 569 6.95 19.88 3.35
N PRO A 570 7.77 19.95 2.28
CA PRO A 570 7.93 21.21 1.53
C PRO A 570 6.59 21.79 1.07
N PRO A 571 6.38 23.12 1.18
CA PRO A 571 5.20 23.78 0.66
C PRO A 571 5.13 23.61 -0.87
N ILE A 572 3.91 23.62 -1.41
CA ILE A 572 3.72 23.67 -2.86
C ILE A 572 4.05 25.09 -3.29
N VAL A 573 5.08 25.25 -4.13
CA VAL A 573 5.53 26.55 -4.62
C VAL A 573 4.87 26.93 -5.94
N ASN A 574 5.01 28.21 -6.31
CA ASN A 574 4.63 28.67 -7.65
C ASN A 574 5.39 27.89 -8.73
N ARG A 575 4.64 27.46 -9.75
CA ARG A 575 5.18 26.83 -10.97
C ARG A 575 5.84 27.89 -11.86
N SER A 576 6.90 27.52 -12.57
CA SER A 576 7.68 28.45 -13.42
C SER A 576 6.84 29.10 -14.52
N ASP A 577 5.90 28.34 -15.09
CA ASP A 577 4.97 28.74 -16.15
C ASP A 577 3.68 29.40 -15.62
N ALA A 578 3.66 29.85 -14.35
CA ALA A 578 2.46 30.42 -13.73
C ALA A 578 1.97 31.70 -14.41
N GLN A 579 2.88 32.59 -14.81
CA GLN A 579 2.55 33.86 -15.47
C GLN A 579 1.98 33.62 -16.87
N GLU A 580 2.58 32.74 -17.67
CA GLU A 580 2.09 32.35 -19.00
C GLU A 580 0.68 31.74 -18.91
N ILE A 581 0.45 30.88 -17.93
CA ILE A 581 -0.87 30.30 -17.67
C ILE A 581 -1.91 31.37 -17.32
N LEU A 582 -1.55 32.36 -16.50
CA LEU A 582 -2.46 33.46 -16.19
C LEU A 582 -2.77 34.34 -17.40
N GLN A 583 -1.76 34.65 -18.23
CA GLN A 583 -1.98 35.37 -19.49
C GLN A 583 -2.94 34.61 -20.41
N LEU A 584 -2.79 33.29 -20.53
CA LEU A 584 -3.71 32.44 -21.31
C LEU A 584 -5.12 32.39 -20.69
N ILE A 585 -5.24 32.26 -19.36
CA ILE A 585 -6.55 32.29 -18.69
C ILE A 585 -7.25 33.63 -18.96
N ASN A 586 -6.56 34.75 -18.74
CA ASN A 586 -7.12 36.09 -18.93
C ASN A 586 -7.50 36.35 -20.40
N ARG A 587 -6.66 35.91 -21.35
CA ARG A 587 -6.94 36.01 -22.79
C ARG A 587 -8.19 35.24 -23.23
N TYR A 588 -8.40 34.04 -22.69
CA TYR A 588 -9.46 33.13 -23.18
C TYR A 588 -10.70 33.02 -22.29
N MET A 589 -10.70 33.54 -21.05
CA MET A 589 -11.81 33.39 -20.09
C MET A 589 -13.19 33.73 -20.68
N HIS A 590 -13.26 34.83 -21.42
CA HIS A 590 -14.49 35.36 -22.02
C HIS A 590 -14.60 35.11 -23.53
N VAL A 591 -13.68 34.37 -24.13
CA VAL A 591 -13.69 34.03 -25.57
C VAL A 591 -14.58 32.81 -25.79
N ASP A 592 -15.63 32.98 -26.59
CA ASP A 592 -16.52 31.89 -26.97
C ASP A 592 -15.90 30.95 -28.03
N ASN A 593 -16.33 29.69 -28.03
CA ASN A 593 -15.76 28.64 -28.86
C ASN A 593 -16.47 28.57 -30.22
N ARG A 594 -16.05 29.43 -31.16
CA ARG A 594 -16.60 29.50 -32.53
C ARG A 594 -16.61 28.13 -33.22
N LEU A 595 -15.51 27.36 -33.10
CA LEU A 595 -15.44 25.99 -33.63
C LEU A 595 -16.51 25.06 -33.01
N SER A 596 -16.78 25.15 -31.71
CA SER A 596 -17.86 24.37 -31.08
C SER A 596 -19.23 24.77 -31.61
N ASN A 597 -19.46 26.04 -31.94
CA ASN A 597 -20.74 26.49 -32.49
C ASN A 597 -20.88 25.97 -33.94
N TYR A 598 -19.85 26.14 -34.77
CA TYR A 598 -19.77 25.60 -36.13
C TYR A 598 -20.08 24.09 -36.15
N VAL A 599 -19.41 23.29 -35.30
CA VAL A 599 -19.59 21.83 -35.18
C VAL A 599 -21.05 21.44 -34.87
N ILE A 600 -21.74 22.25 -34.07
CA ILE A 600 -23.13 22.01 -33.65
C ILE A 600 -24.09 22.42 -34.77
N SER A 601 -23.99 23.66 -35.28
CA SER A 601 -24.84 24.19 -36.36
C SER A 601 -24.78 23.29 -37.60
N ASN A 602 -23.57 22.96 -38.04
CA ASN A 602 -23.32 22.12 -39.22
C ASN A 602 -23.51 20.61 -38.98
N ASN A 603 -23.95 20.22 -37.78
CA ASN A 603 -24.23 18.84 -37.39
C ASN A 603 -23.09 17.85 -37.70
N LEU A 604 -21.82 18.28 -37.59
CA LEU A 604 -20.66 17.50 -38.05
C LEU A 604 -20.56 16.11 -37.41
N ASN A 605 -21.05 15.98 -36.17
CA ASN A 605 -21.16 14.69 -35.47
C ASN A 605 -21.98 13.63 -36.23
N ARG A 606 -22.97 14.06 -37.04
CA ARG A 606 -23.83 13.19 -37.86
C ARG A 606 -23.27 12.94 -39.27
N ARG A 607 -22.39 13.80 -39.79
CA ARG A 607 -21.76 13.62 -41.11
C ARG A 607 -20.91 12.33 -41.13
N ARG A 608 -21.11 11.48 -42.14
CA ARG A 608 -20.34 10.23 -42.35
C ARG A 608 -18.95 10.57 -42.92
N ALA A 609 -17.96 10.72 -42.06
CA ALA A 609 -16.55 10.79 -42.45
C ALA A 609 -15.97 9.38 -42.70
N GLN A 610 -14.90 9.29 -43.49
CA GLN A 610 -14.13 8.05 -43.68
C GLN A 610 -12.97 7.96 -42.69
N PHE A 611 -13.00 6.92 -41.85
CA PHE A 611 -12.05 6.70 -40.76
C PHE A 611 -10.69 6.20 -41.28
N GLN A 612 -9.73 7.11 -41.46
CA GLN A 612 -8.34 6.72 -41.73
C GLN A 612 -7.57 6.47 -40.42
N PRO A 613 -6.77 5.39 -40.31
CA PRO A 613 -5.88 5.20 -39.17
C PRO A 613 -4.58 6.00 -39.35
N ILE A 614 -4.09 6.62 -38.27
CA ILE A 614 -2.76 7.24 -38.23
C ILE A 614 -1.74 6.22 -37.73
N ASP A 615 -0.57 6.24 -38.35
CA ASP A 615 0.59 5.42 -38.01
C ASP A 615 1.81 6.35 -38.01
N VAL A 616 2.80 6.09 -37.16
CA VAL A 616 4.07 6.83 -37.15
C VAL A 616 4.79 6.69 -38.51
N ASN A 617 4.57 5.58 -39.20
CA ASN A 617 5.16 5.26 -40.50
C ASN A 617 4.38 5.83 -41.71
N ARG A 618 3.46 6.78 -41.52
CA ARG A 618 2.61 7.35 -42.59
C ARG A 618 2.61 8.87 -42.55
N GLU A 619 2.93 9.51 -43.69
CA GLU A 619 2.97 10.97 -43.88
C GLU A 619 1.60 11.67 -43.81
N ASN A 620 0.55 10.99 -43.34
CA ASN A 620 -0.85 11.42 -43.37
C ASN A 620 -1.13 12.70 -42.56
N VAL A 621 -0.19 13.14 -41.72
CA VAL A 621 -0.27 14.28 -40.77
C VAL A 621 1.12 14.89 -40.52
N SER A 622 1.97 14.98 -41.54
CA SER A 622 3.29 15.64 -41.46
C SER A 622 3.19 17.16 -41.22
N ASP A 623 2.05 17.74 -41.57
CA ASP A 623 1.60 19.13 -41.40
C ASP A 623 1.06 19.47 -40.00
N PHE A 624 0.96 18.49 -39.10
CA PHE A 624 0.58 18.75 -37.71
C PHE A 624 1.81 19.20 -36.89
N PRO A 625 1.73 20.32 -36.15
CA PRO A 625 2.89 20.93 -35.48
C PRO A 625 3.55 19.99 -34.48
N GLU A 626 4.87 19.87 -34.56
CA GLU A 626 5.69 19.36 -33.45
C GLU A 626 5.69 20.39 -32.31
N MET A 627 5.59 19.90 -31.07
CA MET A 627 5.45 20.69 -29.85
C MET A 627 6.35 20.13 -28.75
N THR A 628 7.00 21.03 -28.02
CA THR A 628 7.72 20.70 -26.78
C THR A 628 6.75 20.26 -25.67
N PHE A 629 7.26 19.54 -24.67
CA PHE A 629 6.45 19.15 -23.51
C PHE A 629 5.92 20.37 -22.72
N SER A 630 6.65 21.48 -22.70
CA SER A 630 6.22 22.75 -22.10
C SER A 630 5.01 23.35 -22.82
N GLU A 631 5.00 23.33 -24.15
CA GLU A 631 3.86 23.81 -24.93
C GLU A 631 2.60 22.97 -24.68
N LEU A 632 2.72 21.64 -24.57
CA LEU A 632 1.60 20.80 -24.16
C LEU A 632 1.05 21.17 -22.78
N ILE A 633 1.94 21.51 -21.84
CA ILE A 633 1.53 21.96 -20.50
C ILE A 633 0.70 23.25 -20.60
N LEU A 634 1.06 24.19 -21.49
CA LEU A 634 0.29 25.40 -21.75
C LEU A 634 -1.06 25.09 -22.44
N VAL A 635 -1.10 24.16 -23.40
CA VAL A 635 -2.36 23.73 -24.08
C VAL A 635 -3.41 23.18 -23.10
N SER A 636 -3.03 22.48 -22.02
CA SER A 636 -3.97 22.04 -20.96
C SER A 636 -3.95 22.90 -19.69
N LEU A 637 -3.06 23.89 -19.61
CA LEU A 637 -2.76 24.69 -18.41
C LEU A 637 -2.34 23.81 -17.21
N GLY A 638 -1.58 22.74 -17.44
CA GLY A 638 -1.13 21.80 -16.39
C GLY A 638 -1.06 20.34 -16.83
N THR A 639 -0.34 19.54 -16.05
CA THR A 639 0.08 18.17 -16.43
C THR A 639 -1.01 17.09 -16.32
N TYR A 640 -2.17 17.37 -15.69
CA TYR A 640 -3.19 16.34 -15.44
C TYR A 640 -3.75 15.73 -16.74
N GLN A 641 -4.12 16.56 -17.72
CA GLN A 641 -4.66 16.08 -18.99
C GLN A 641 -3.60 15.33 -19.81
N ILE A 642 -2.32 15.69 -19.71
CA ILE A 642 -1.20 14.99 -20.36
C ILE A 642 -0.99 13.61 -19.72
N LYS A 643 -1.02 13.51 -18.38
CA LYS A 643 -0.98 12.22 -17.68
C LYS A 643 -2.13 11.31 -18.08
N GLN A 644 -3.32 11.88 -18.29
CA GLN A 644 -4.48 11.16 -18.80
C GLN A 644 -4.37 10.76 -20.27
N ALA A 645 -3.71 11.56 -21.12
CA ALA A 645 -3.54 11.31 -22.56
C ALA A 645 -2.90 9.94 -22.84
N ARG A 646 -1.85 9.59 -22.09
CA ARG A 646 -1.16 8.30 -22.23
C ARG A 646 -2.08 7.10 -21.95
N SER A 647 -3.04 7.22 -21.03
CA SER A 647 -4.05 6.18 -20.78
C SER A 647 -5.08 6.07 -21.90
N TYR A 648 -5.60 7.19 -22.39
CA TYR A 648 -6.52 7.19 -23.54
C TYR A 648 -5.83 6.66 -24.80
N TYR A 649 -4.55 6.98 -25.03
CA TYR A 649 -3.75 6.38 -26.10
C TYR A 649 -3.72 4.84 -26.00
N GLY A 650 -3.47 4.29 -24.80
CA GLY A 650 -3.49 2.85 -24.57
C GLY A 650 -4.81 2.15 -24.89
N GLU A 651 -5.95 2.83 -24.75
CA GLU A 651 -7.26 2.28 -25.14
C GLU A 651 -7.51 2.27 -26.66
N HIS A 652 -6.70 2.99 -27.45
CA HIS A 652 -6.95 3.28 -28.88
C HIS A 652 -5.80 2.90 -29.82
N VAL A 653 -4.61 2.60 -29.29
CA VAL A 653 -3.51 2.01 -30.04
C VAL A 653 -3.84 0.56 -30.38
N ARG A 654 -3.60 0.16 -31.63
CA ARG A 654 -3.72 -1.23 -32.09
C ARG A 654 -2.44 -2.01 -31.80
N ALA A 655 -2.53 -3.34 -31.88
CA ALA A 655 -1.39 -4.24 -31.68
C ALA A 655 -0.21 -4.03 -32.66
N ASN A 656 -0.42 -3.30 -33.77
CA ASN A 656 0.61 -2.89 -34.72
C ASN A 656 1.16 -1.46 -34.46
N GLY A 657 0.87 -0.85 -33.31
CA GLY A 657 1.29 0.52 -32.96
C GLY A 657 0.44 1.65 -33.57
N SER A 658 -0.44 1.37 -34.54
CA SER A 658 -1.27 2.40 -35.17
C SER A 658 -2.32 2.98 -34.20
N TYR A 659 -2.46 4.30 -34.20
CA TYR A 659 -3.39 5.05 -33.35
C TYR A 659 -4.60 5.49 -34.18
N VAL A 660 -5.78 4.94 -33.86
CA VAL A 660 -6.98 5.14 -34.70
C VAL A 660 -7.71 6.42 -34.31
N ILE A 661 -7.28 7.53 -34.88
CA ILE A 661 -8.03 8.79 -34.92
C ILE A 661 -8.20 9.21 -36.38
N GLU A 662 -9.34 9.82 -36.74
CA GLU A 662 -9.49 10.34 -38.09
C GLU A 662 -8.75 11.66 -38.25
N VAL A 663 -8.47 11.97 -39.51
CA VAL A 663 -7.97 13.27 -39.96
C VAL A 663 -8.90 13.66 -41.08
N CYS A 664 -9.70 14.70 -40.87
CA CYS A 664 -10.77 15.10 -41.78
C CYS A 664 -10.39 16.44 -42.38
N ARG A 665 -9.35 16.46 -43.25
CA ARG A 665 -8.78 17.65 -43.92
C ARG A 665 -9.77 18.38 -44.87
N GLU A 666 -11.07 18.27 -44.64
CA GLU A 666 -12.11 19.07 -45.31
C GLU A 666 -11.91 20.53 -44.91
N VAL A 667 -11.36 21.31 -45.85
CA VAL A 667 -11.42 22.77 -45.84
C VAL A 667 -12.67 23.13 -46.63
N ASP A 668 -13.78 23.30 -45.91
CA ASP A 668 -15.02 23.84 -46.48
C ASP A 668 -14.84 25.37 -46.66
N SER A 669 -15.29 25.94 -47.78
CA SER A 669 -15.30 27.40 -47.95
C SER A 669 -16.10 28.08 -46.85
N ASP A 670 -17.15 27.40 -46.37
CA ASP A 670 -18.01 27.87 -45.28
C ASP A 670 -17.25 27.84 -43.93
N LEU A 671 -16.33 26.89 -43.73
CA LEU A 671 -15.45 26.85 -42.54
C LEU A 671 -14.48 28.04 -42.55
N LEU A 672 -13.85 28.31 -43.71
CA LEU A 672 -12.91 29.42 -43.86
C LEU A 672 -13.59 30.76 -43.56
N GLN A 673 -14.80 30.96 -44.11
CA GLN A 673 -15.59 32.17 -43.93
C GLN A 673 -16.15 32.32 -42.51
N GLU A 674 -16.79 31.28 -41.95
CA GLU A 674 -17.46 31.35 -40.64
C GLU A 674 -16.46 31.42 -39.47
N LEU A 675 -15.25 30.87 -39.61
CA LEU A 675 -14.21 30.93 -38.58
C LEU A 675 -13.15 32.02 -38.81
N SER A 676 -13.16 32.67 -39.98
CA SER A 676 -12.23 33.74 -40.36
C SER A 676 -10.76 33.25 -40.42
N THR A 677 -10.52 32.18 -41.19
CA THR A 677 -9.24 31.43 -41.22
C THR A 677 -8.53 31.49 -42.57
N THR A 678 -7.26 31.08 -42.58
CA THR A 678 -6.35 31.07 -43.73
C THR A 678 -6.55 29.84 -44.62
N GLU A 679 -6.09 29.88 -45.88
CA GLU A 679 -6.07 28.72 -46.78
C GLU A 679 -5.17 27.57 -46.27
N THR A 680 -4.23 27.88 -45.37
CA THR A 680 -3.37 26.91 -44.66
C THR A 680 -4.06 26.29 -43.44
N THR A 681 -5.28 26.72 -43.09
CA THR A 681 -6.05 26.15 -41.99
C THR A 681 -6.83 24.90 -42.42
N TRP A 682 -6.77 23.84 -41.61
CA TRP A 682 -7.49 22.59 -41.82
C TRP A 682 -8.08 22.04 -40.51
N LEU A 683 -9.08 21.15 -40.64
CA LEU A 683 -9.80 20.56 -39.51
C LEU A 683 -9.36 19.12 -39.23
N LEU A 684 -9.15 18.78 -37.96
CA LEU A 684 -8.93 17.42 -37.48
C LEU A 684 -10.16 16.95 -36.68
N ARG A 685 -10.62 15.72 -36.94
CA ARG A 685 -11.77 15.10 -36.27
C ARG A 685 -11.38 13.78 -35.59
N GLY A 686 -11.26 13.80 -34.26
CA GLY A 686 -10.98 12.61 -33.47
C GLY A 686 -12.23 11.93 -32.90
N ARG A 687 -12.13 10.61 -32.67
CA ARG A 687 -13.03 9.85 -31.79
C ARG A 687 -12.24 9.29 -30.62
N ILE A 688 -12.69 9.55 -29.40
CA ILE A 688 -12.10 9.02 -28.16
C ILE A 688 -13.19 8.34 -27.34
N LYS A 689 -13.03 7.04 -27.09
CA LYS A 689 -13.89 6.22 -26.21
C LYS A 689 -13.83 6.74 -24.77
N SER A 690 -14.94 6.64 -24.05
CA SER A 690 -15.03 7.00 -22.65
C SER A 690 -14.43 5.93 -21.74
N ARG A 691 -13.43 6.30 -20.94
CA ARG A 691 -12.90 5.48 -19.83
C ARG A 691 -13.95 5.08 -18.78
N HIS A 692 -15.10 5.77 -18.76
CA HIS A 692 -16.15 5.60 -17.74
C HIS A 692 -17.37 4.80 -18.22
N ILE A 693 -17.64 4.78 -19.53
CA ILE A 693 -18.86 4.20 -20.11
C ILE A 693 -18.47 3.50 -21.41
N SER A 694 -18.53 2.17 -21.42
CA SER A 694 -18.03 1.31 -22.51
C SER A 694 -18.50 1.70 -23.91
N ASN A 695 -19.74 2.16 -24.04
CA ASN A 695 -20.39 2.46 -25.31
C ASN A 695 -20.39 3.97 -25.66
N ARG A 696 -19.84 4.84 -24.80
CA ARG A 696 -19.83 6.29 -25.05
C ARG A 696 -18.56 6.68 -25.80
N ILE A 697 -18.73 7.31 -26.96
CA ILE A 697 -17.65 7.90 -27.75
C ILE A 697 -17.78 9.42 -27.69
N TYR A 698 -16.66 10.08 -27.45
CA TYR A 698 -16.53 11.52 -27.57
C TYR A 698 -15.93 11.89 -28.93
N PHE A 699 -16.53 12.87 -29.60
CA PHE A 699 -15.96 13.52 -30.76
C PHE A 699 -15.11 14.69 -30.30
N VAL A 700 -13.96 14.86 -30.95
CA VAL A 700 -13.00 15.94 -30.74
C VAL A 700 -12.78 16.62 -32.08
N TYR A 701 -12.73 17.95 -32.09
CA TYR A 701 -12.37 18.74 -33.26
C TYR A 701 -11.20 19.65 -32.90
N ILE A 702 -10.22 19.77 -33.79
CA ILE A 702 -9.05 20.64 -33.63
C ILE A 702 -8.82 21.35 -34.95
N LEU A 703 -8.78 22.68 -34.92
CA LEU A 703 -8.50 23.55 -36.05
C LEU A 703 -7.01 23.90 -36.02
N VAL A 704 -6.30 23.59 -37.10
CA VAL A 704 -4.84 23.67 -37.19
C VAL A 704 -4.46 24.56 -38.37
N ASP A 705 -3.55 25.52 -38.19
CA ASP A 705 -2.94 26.29 -39.28
C ASP A 705 -1.52 25.76 -39.54
N SER A 706 -1.28 25.22 -40.74
CA SER A 706 0.02 24.65 -41.12
C SER A 706 1.10 25.70 -41.44
N SER A 707 0.75 26.99 -41.50
CA SER A 707 1.72 28.10 -41.64
C SER A 707 2.41 28.48 -40.32
N LEU A 708 1.87 28.02 -39.18
CA LEU A 708 2.36 28.32 -37.84
C LEU A 708 3.11 27.11 -37.24
N SER A 709 3.87 27.35 -36.19
CA SER A 709 4.65 26.32 -35.48
C SER A 709 4.20 26.11 -34.03
N GLY A 710 4.47 24.92 -33.49
CA GLY A 710 4.30 24.64 -32.06
C GLY A 710 2.87 24.83 -31.57
N ARG A 711 2.72 25.43 -30.39
CA ARG A 711 1.41 25.70 -29.76
C ARG A 711 0.52 26.60 -30.61
N ASP A 712 1.08 27.60 -31.28
CA ASP A 712 0.29 28.65 -31.94
C ASP A 712 -0.39 28.17 -33.24
N ALA A 713 0.08 27.07 -33.82
CA ALA A 713 -0.64 26.36 -34.88
C ALA A 713 -1.96 25.71 -34.44
N ILE A 714 -2.19 25.53 -33.12
CA ILE A 714 -3.45 25.00 -32.59
C ILE A 714 -4.43 26.16 -32.36
N ILE A 715 -5.16 26.55 -33.40
CA ILE A 715 -6.01 27.75 -33.44
C ILE A 715 -7.21 27.62 -32.49
N GLN A 716 -7.99 26.54 -32.62
CA GLN A 716 -9.17 26.26 -31.77
C GLN A 716 -9.35 24.74 -31.60
N TYR A 717 -10.04 24.36 -30.53
CA TYR A 717 -10.45 22.96 -30.33
C TYR A 717 -11.80 22.89 -29.60
N CYS A 718 -12.53 21.81 -29.81
CA CYS A 718 -13.70 21.48 -29.01
C CYS A 718 -13.85 19.96 -28.84
N CYS A 719 -14.70 19.56 -27.90
CA CYS A 719 -15.08 18.17 -27.67
C CYS A 719 -16.52 18.11 -27.19
N ASN A 720 -17.29 17.08 -27.55
CA ASN A 720 -18.67 16.89 -27.07
C ASN A 720 -18.76 16.31 -25.62
N CYS A 721 -17.71 16.48 -24.81
CA CYS A 721 -17.74 16.12 -23.38
C CYS A 721 -18.22 17.29 -22.53
N ILE A 722 -18.59 17.03 -21.26
CA ILE A 722 -19.26 18.01 -20.37
C ILE A 722 -18.54 19.38 -20.32
N VAL A 723 -17.21 19.38 -20.30
CA VAL A 723 -16.37 20.60 -20.24
C VAL A 723 -15.71 20.95 -21.58
N GLY A 724 -16.07 20.25 -22.66
CA GLY A 724 -15.35 20.25 -23.93
C GLY A 724 -15.55 21.48 -24.82
N LYS A 725 -16.42 22.42 -24.43
CA LYS A 725 -16.53 23.74 -25.04
C LYS A 725 -15.47 24.74 -24.58
N ARG A 726 -14.79 24.50 -23.44
CA ARG A 726 -13.86 25.47 -22.86
C ARG A 726 -12.71 25.85 -23.81
N THR A 727 -12.36 27.13 -23.82
CA THR A 727 -11.20 27.71 -24.49
C THR A 727 -10.01 27.82 -23.53
N VAL A 728 -10.25 28.00 -22.22
CA VAL A 728 -9.23 27.97 -21.17
C VAL A 728 -8.75 26.53 -20.91
N GLY A 729 -7.73 26.13 -21.68
CA GLY A 729 -7.05 24.83 -21.64
C GLY A 729 -7.91 23.64 -22.12
N CYS A 730 -7.34 22.65 -22.82
CA CYS A 730 -8.13 21.60 -23.46
C CYS A 730 -8.58 20.46 -22.50
N CYS A 731 -9.59 19.66 -22.89
CA CYS A 731 -10.02 18.49 -22.10
C CYS A 731 -9.09 17.27 -22.34
N ALA A 732 -9.19 16.22 -21.52
CA ALA A 732 -8.30 15.06 -21.66
C ALA A 732 -8.42 14.34 -23.03
N HIS A 733 -9.61 14.31 -23.64
CA HIS A 733 -9.81 13.73 -24.98
C HIS A 733 -9.07 14.54 -26.05
N THR A 734 -9.20 15.87 -26.01
CA THR A 734 -8.45 16.79 -26.89
C THR A 734 -6.95 16.67 -26.68
N MET A 735 -6.49 16.69 -25.42
CA MET A 735 -5.08 16.51 -25.10
C MET A 735 -4.54 15.15 -25.58
N SER A 736 -5.34 14.09 -25.59
CA SER A 736 -4.90 12.77 -26.08
C SER A 736 -4.43 12.80 -27.54
N ILE A 737 -5.08 13.62 -28.37
CA ILE A 737 -4.75 13.79 -29.77
C ILE A 737 -3.55 14.72 -29.95
N ILE A 738 -3.59 15.89 -29.30
CA ILE A 738 -2.50 16.89 -29.37
C ILE A 738 -1.18 16.31 -28.84
N TRP A 739 -1.23 15.60 -27.70
CA TRP A 739 -0.07 14.92 -27.12
C TRP A 739 0.51 13.85 -28.06
N TYR A 740 -0.33 13.03 -28.70
CA TYR A 740 0.18 11.99 -29.59
C TYR A 740 0.80 12.56 -30.86
N LEU A 741 0.07 13.46 -31.54
CA LEU A 741 0.50 14.02 -32.82
C LEU A 741 1.62 15.05 -32.69
N GLY A 742 1.57 15.90 -31.66
CA GLY A 742 2.56 16.97 -31.50
C GLY A 742 3.85 16.55 -30.81
N TRP A 743 3.85 15.46 -30.03
CA TRP A 743 5.01 15.12 -29.19
C TRP A 743 5.31 13.62 -29.14
N ALA A 744 4.31 12.80 -28.79
CA ALA A 744 4.58 11.40 -28.46
C ALA A 744 5.10 10.60 -29.65
N ARG A 745 4.54 10.80 -30.86
CA ARG A 745 4.96 10.09 -32.09
C ARG A 745 6.45 10.28 -32.46
N TYR A 746 7.09 11.31 -31.90
CA TYR A 746 8.50 11.63 -32.10
C TYR A 746 9.42 11.08 -30.99
N GLN A 747 8.88 10.31 -30.04
CA GLN A 747 9.66 9.72 -28.93
C GLN A 747 9.95 8.24 -29.20
N ASP A 748 11.19 7.80 -28.95
CA ASP A 748 11.65 6.44 -29.26
C ASP A 748 10.87 5.30 -28.58
N ASN A 749 10.12 5.56 -27.50
CA ASN A 749 9.47 4.54 -26.68
C ASN A 749 8.11 4.98 -26.08
N ILE A 750 7.06 5.06 -26.89
CA ILE A 750 5.68 5.24 -26.39
C ILE A 750 5.09 3.91 -25.93
N VAL A 751 5.26 3.57 -24.64
CA VAL A 751 4.58 2.40 -24.05
C VAL A 751 3.30 2.84 -23.32
N PRO A 752 2.11 2.34 -23.66
CA PRO A 752 0.90 2.53 -22.86
C PRO A 752 1.05 2.11 -21.38
N PRO A 753 0.23 2.67 -20.46
CA PRO A 753 0.39 2.41 -19.03
C PRO A 753 0.03 0.96 -18.69
N ALA A 754 0.93 0.29 -17.95
CA ALA A 754 0.76 -1.07 -17.44
C ALA A 754 0.69 -2.21 -18.48
N ASP A 755 1.11 -2.00 -19.74
CA ASP A 755 1.18 -3.07 -20.76
C ASP A 755 1.97 -4.30 -20.30
N ASN A 756 3.16 -4.11 -19.75
CA ASN A 756 3.96 -5.21 -19.21
C ASN A 756 3.23 -5.96 -18.08
N CYS A 757 2.37 -5.28 -17.30
CA CYS A 757 1.54 -5.92 -16.28
C CYS A 757 0.36 -6.68 -16.91
N MET A 758 -0.27 -6.13 -17.95
CA MET A 758 -1.33 -6.81 -18.69
C MET A 758 -0.83 -8.07 -19.40
N ILE A 759 0.33 -7.98 -20.06
CA ILE A 759 0.98 -9.11 -20.75
C ILE A 759 1.40 -10.20 -19.74
N SER A 760 2.02 -9.82 -18.62
CA SER A 760 2.45 -10.80 -17.60
C SER A 760 1.30 -11.43 -16.80
N LEU A 761 0.23 -10.69 -16.52
CA LEU A 761 -0.93 -11.21 -15.76
C LEU A 761 -1.97 -11.94 -16.63
N PHE A 762 -2.16 -11.53 -17.89
CA PHE A 762 -3.23 -12.05 -18.74
C PHE A 762 -2.76 -12.66 -20.08
N GLY A 763 -1.50 -12.44 -20.48
CA GLY A 763 -0.96 -12.88 -21.78
C GLY A 763 -0.73 -14.40 -21.91
N HIS A 764 -0.77 -15.16 -20.81
CA HIS A 764 -0.53 -16.61 -20.81
C HIS A 764 -1.73 -17.48 -21.25
N CYS A 765 -2.71 -16.91 -21.96
CA CYS A 765 -3.95 -17.60 -22.34
C CYS A 765 -4.24 -17.61 -23.86
N ARG A 766 -3.20 -17.65 -24.70
CA ARG A 766 -3.30 -17.94 -26.15
C ARG A 766 -2.11 -18.76 -26.68
N GLN A 767 -1.95 -19.99 -26.17
CA GLN A 767 -1.26 -21.07 -26.90
C GLN A 767 -1.71 -22.43 -26.32
N ARG A 768 -2.84 -22.93 -26.84
CA ARG A 768 -3.29 -24.33 -26.87
C ARG A 768 -4.56 -24.41 -27.71
#